data_AF-A0A820U7U6-F1
#
_entry.id   AF-A0A820U7U6-F1
#
_cell.length_a   1.000
_cell.length_b   1.000
_cell.length_c   1.000
_cell.angle_alpha   90.00
_cell.angle_beta   90.00
_cell.angle_gamma   90.00
#
_symmetry.space_group_name_H-M   'P 1'
#
loop_
_entity.id
_entity.type
_entity.pdbx_description
1 polymer ?
#
loop_
_entity_poly.entity_id
_entity_poly.type
_entity_poly.pdbx_seq_one_letter_code
_entity_poly.pdbx_strand_id
1 'polypeptide(L)'
;MARSDFGSVTGWQNSRAMISNGGLRITIEKNALSGAGGLISNTGIPGGTAYELDFDVKFHSQFDWSRGGKVGFGFGVGNGNTGCNLPTDGAGGSLRLMWYNNGNRVYFRPYIYHFGMPGPCGSNFGKSYPSTGSLQKGPWYKVHMYIKSNTGSNTNGHVQIKINGETLIDQSIRWTTNDKSTALYQKSINWNNRVHQRTYTDVMARSDFGSVTGWQNSRAMISNGALRITLKKNALSVAGGLLSNTNLPEGSAYELQFDVKFHSHFDWSRGGKVGFGLGIGNRNTGCNLPTDGAGGTLRLMWYNTRNQVYFRPYIYHYGMSGPCGTTFNKSYPSTGTLKKGKWYNVYMYAKSNTGNNPNGHVKVLINSTTLIDQNILWTTNDSKRLINNLSFATFRGGKEDWWKSDTNGYIYYDNLSVRQIINSQLSCDDVSCIDRVGWGAQKSTAITNLTSQSLSFYVIHHSASPPCYDDVSCVKQVKGIQHYHQIDRRWADIGYNFLVGENGKVYEGRGWNREAAHSLGWNNGSYGICIIGDFTTASPNEKALNAIRSLMDCGMKSGHVKENYYIITHRQSQRLGYTDCPGNGMLDVVSKWPRYCSFQNSGASLETNQAPISLALDFCEKDLSSTASSSLEMKYFVMSSSKNPENEIQFSGSS
;
A
#
# COMPACT_ATOMS: atom_id res chain seq x y z
N MET A 1 7.75 -21.05 -10.13
CA MET A 1 7.68 -21.60 -8.75
C MET A 1 8.03 -20.50 -7.76
N ALA A 2 9.30 -20.16 -7.56
CA ALA A 2 9.70 -19.13 -6.57
C ALA A 2 8.91 -17.81 -6.61
N ARG A 3 8.69 -17.19 -7.79
CA ARG A 3 7.85 -15.98 -7.89
C ARG A 3 6.37 -16.20 -7.57
N SER A 4 5.87 -17.42 -7.80
CA SER A 4 4.50 -17.77 -7.43
C SER A 4 4.37 -17.90 -5.91
N ASP A 5 5.38 -18.46 -5.25
CA ASP A 5 5.34 -18.76 -3.81
C ASP A 5 5.70 -17.53 -2.97
N PHE A 6 6.68 -16.75 -3.40
CA PHE A 6 7.23 -15.61 -2.66
C PHE A 6 6.80 -14.25 -3.25
N GLY A 7 6.05 -14.24 -4.35
CA GLY A 7 5.74 -13.01 -5.10
C GLY A 7 6.97 -12.46 -5.84
N SER A 8 7.61 -11.45 -5.28
CA SER A 8 8.83 -10.88 -5.89
C SER A 8 10.06 -11.65 -5.44
N VAL A 9 10.90 -12.12 -6.36
CA VAL A 9 12.23 -12.66 -6.01
C VAL A 9 13.30 -12.08 -6.91
N THR A 10 14.40 -11.65 -6.29
CA THR A 10 15.61 -11.17 -6.95
C THR A 10 16.80 -12.06 -6.57
N GLY A 11 17.77 -12.23 -7.46
CA GLY A 11 18.96 -13.06 -7.18
C GLY A 11 18.71 -14.57 -7.15
N TRP A 12 17.51 -15.04 -7.55
CA TRP A 12 17.17 -16.45 -7.55
C TRP A 12 18.00 -17.25 -8.58
N GLN A 13 18.56 -18.38 -8.16
CA GLN A 13 19.38 -19.28 -8.98
C GLN A 13 18.66 -20.61 -9.18
N ASN A 14 18.02 -20.79 -10.34
CA ASN A 14 17.20 -21.98 -10.62
C ASN A 14 17.98 -23.30 -10.52
N SER A 15 19.24 -23.32 -10.96
CA SER A 15 20.09 -24.52 -10.93
C SER A 15 20.42 -25.04 -9.53
N ARG A 16 20.17 -24.22 -8.49
CA ARG A 16 20.53 -24.53 -7.10
C ARG A 16 19.31 -24.78 -6.21
N ALA A 17 18.10 -24.62 -6.73
CA ALA A 17 16.87 -24.78 -5.98
C ALA A 17 16.03 -25.92 -6.56
N MET A 18 15.67 -26.89 -5.74
CA MET A 18 14.77 -27.97 -6.15
C MET A 18 13.83 -28.39 -5.04
N ILE A 19 12.68 -28.94 -5.41
CA ILE A 19 11.77 -29.56 -4.46
C ILE A 19 12.19 -31.01 -4.25
N SER A 20 12.39 -31.40 -2.99
CA SER A 20 12.76 -32.75 -2.59
C SER A 20 11.92 -33.15 -1.38
N ASN A 21 11.00 -34.11 -1.59
CA ASN A 21 10.06 -34.62 -0.59
C ASN A 21 9.29 -33.50 0.14
N GLY A 22 8.72 -32.57 -0.64
CA GLY A 22 7.95 -31.44 -0.10
C GLY A 22 8.80 -30.31 0.51
N GLY A 23 10.13 -30.46 0.60
CA GLY A 23 11.05 -29.42 1.07
C GLY A 23 11.75 -28.69 -0.08
N LEU A 24 12.00 -27.39 0.09
CA LEU A 24 12.89 -26.62 -0.79
C LEU A 24 14.35 -26.94 -0.45
N ARG A 25 15.00 -27.77 -1.27
CA ARG A 25 16.41 -28.12 -1.14
C ARG A 25 17.27 -27.12 -1.90
N ILE A 26 18.24 -26.54 -1.21
CA ILE A 26 19.23 -25.62 -1.79
C ILE A 26 20.59 -26.32 -1.91
N THR A 27 21.18 -26.28 -3.10
CA THR A 27 22.54 -26.78 -3.37
C THR A 27 23.56 -25.69 -3.04
N ILE A 28 24.57 -26.04 -2.25
CA ILE A 28 25.79 -25.25 -2.08
C ILE A 28 26.89 -25.94 -2.87
N GLU A 29 27.45 -25.25 -3.86
CA GLU A 29 28.47 -25.80 -4.75
C GLU A 29 29.82 -25.97 -4.05
N LYS A 30 30.50 -27.08 -4.37
CA LYS A 30 31.88 -27.31 -3.93
C LYS A 30 32.81 -26.23 -4.49
N ASN A 31 33.85 -25.88 -3.73
CA ASN A 31 34.90 -24.94 -4.13
C ASN A 31 34.39 -23.52 -4.46
N ALA A 32 33.22 -23.12 -3.95
CA ALA A 32 32.64 -21.80 -4.19
C ALA A 32 32.07 -21.20 -2.88
N LEU A 33 32.01 -19.87 -2.81
CA LEU A 33 31.51 -19.11 -1.66
C LEU A 33 30.47 -18.09 -2.09
N SER A 34 29.69 -17.59 -1.12
CA SER A 34 28.74 -16.48 -1.31
C SER A 34 27.73 -16.79 -2.45
N GLY A 35 27.28 -15.77 -3.19
CA GLY A 35 26.35 -15.96 -4.31
C GLY A 35 26.93 -16.76 -5.47
N ALA A 36 28.26 -16.90 -5.56
CA ALA A 36 28.90 -17.70 -6.60
C ALA A 36 28.72 -19.21 -6.35
N GLY A 37 28.54 -19.67 -5.09
CA GLY A 37 28.32 -21.08 -4.76
C GLY A 37 26.97 -21.41 -4.13
N GLY A 38 26.26 -20.43 -3.56
CA GLY A 38 24.98 -20.63 -2.89
C GLY A 38 23.79 -19.95 -3.59
N LEU A 39 22.68 -19.82 -2.87
CA LEU A 39 21.51 -19.06 -3.28
C LEU A 39 21.35 -17.85 -2.37
N ILE A 40 21.49 -16.64 -2.92
CA ILE A 40 21.18 -15.39 -2.22
C ILE A 40 20.02 -14.76 -2.96
N SER A 41 18.83 -14.81 -2.35
CA SER A 41 17.64 -14.21 -2.92
C SER A 41 16.96 -13.27 -1.94
N ASN A 42 16.46 -12.15 -2.45
CA ASN A 42 15.65 -11.21 -1.68
C ASN A 42 14.23 -11.17 -2.24
N THR A 43 13.28 -11.07 -1.32
CA THR A 43 11.85 -10.96 -1.57
C THR A 43 11.35 -9.64 -0.99
N GLY A 44 10.69 -8.83 -1.80
CA GLY A 44 10.03 -7.61 -1.33
C GLY A 44 8.78 -7.97 -0.54
N ILE A 45 8.72 -7.53 0.72
CA ILE A 45 7.54 -7.57 1.58
C ILE A 45 6.99 -6.15 1.75
N PRO A 46 5.70 -5.96 2.12
CA PRO A 46 5.18 -4.66 2.48
C PRO A 46 6.05 -3.97 3.54
N GLY A 47 6.07 -2.63 3.54
CA GLY A 47 6.74 -1.88 4.60
C GLY A 47 5.98 -2.05 5.92
N GLY A 48 6.70 -2.30 7.01
CA GLY A 48 6.12 -2.47 8.34
C GLY A 48 7.17 -2.25 9.42
N THR A 49 6.72 -1.99 10.65
CA THR A 49 7.59 -1.72 11.80
C THR A 49 7.86 -2.96 12.65
N ALA A 50 7.17 -4.07 12.39
CA ALA A 50 7.42 -5.35 13.04
C ALA A 50 7.05 -6.51 12.12
N TYR A 51 7.84 -7.57 12.15
CA TYR A 51 7.59 -8.80 11.40
C TYR A 51 8.06 -10.01 12.19
N GLU A 52 7.39 -11.13 11.97
CA GLU A 52 7.84 -12.45 12.37
C GLU A 52 7.87 -13.41 11.18
N LEU A 53 8.74 -14.42 11.26
CA LEU A 53 8.78 -15.53 10.33
C LEU A 53 9.11 -16.82 11.06
N ASP A 54 8.51 -17.92 10.59
CA ASP A 54 8.76 -19.26 11.06
C ASP A 54 9.15 -20.14 9.86
N PHE A 55 10.21 -20.92 10.01
CA PHE A 55 10.62 -21.90 9.01
C PHE A 55 11.37 -23.07 9.63
N ASP A 56 11.27 -24.22 8.96
CA ASP A 56 12.05 -25.38 9.32
C ASP A 56 13.29 -25.48 8.42
N VAL A 57 14.43 -25.82 9.01
CA VAL A 57 15.67 -26.10 8.26
C VAL A 57 16.30 -27.40 8.71
N LYS A 58 16.78 -28.20 7.76
CA LYS A 58 17.59 -29.38 8.03
C LYS A 58 18.86 -29.37 7.21
N PHE A 59 19.91 -29.94 7.77
CA PHE A 59 21.13 -30.26 7.04
C PHE A 59 21.08 -31.71 6.58
N HIS A 60 21.54 -31.98 5.36
CA HIS A 60 21.62 -33.34 4.83
C HIS A 60 22.41 -34.23 5.82
N SER A 61 22.05 -35.52 5.95
CA SER A 61 22.72 -36.45 6.88
C SER A 61 24.24 -36.53 6.65
N GLN A 62 24.67 -36.31 5.41
CA GLN A 62 26.08 -36.27 4.98
C GLN A 62 26.62 -34.85 4.75
N PHE A 63 25.94 -33.80 5.24
CA PHE A 63 26.38 -32.42 5.04
C PHE A 63 27.80 -32.19 5.58
N ASP A 64 28.67 -31.56 4.80
CA ASP A 64 29.97 -31.12 5.29
C ASP A 64 29.82 -29.76 5.98
N TRP A 65 30.14 -29.70 7.28
CA TRP A 65 29.99 -28.47 8.05
C TRP A 65 30.94 -27.37 7.62
N SER A 66 32.13 -27.73 7.10
CA SER A 66 33.21 -26.80 6.81
C SER A 66 33.40 -25.78 7.96
N ARG A 67 33.66 -24.50 7.64
CA ARG A 67 33.80 -23.41 8.63
C ARG A 67 32.46 -22.76 9.01
N GLY A 68 31.48 -22.70 8.12
CA GLY A 68 30.20 -22.02 8.37
C GLY A 68 29.59 -21.36 7.14
N GLY A 69 28.37 -20.81 7.30
CA GLY A 69 27.66 -20.09 6.24
C GLY A 69 26.30 -19.54 6.67
N LYS A 70 25.59 -18.85 5.76
CA LYS A 70 24.25 -18.28 6.02
C LYS A 70 23.16 -19.29 5.67
N VAL A 71 22.11 -19.33 6.48
CA VAL A 71 21.07 -20.35 6.38
C VAL A 71 19.70 -19.76 6.67
N GLY A 72 18.70 -20.22 5.91
CA GLY A 72 17.30 -19.90 6.14
C GLY A 72 16.89 -18.51 5.68
N PHE A 73 15.81 -18.03 6.26
CA PHE A 73 15.20 -16.73 5.98
C PHE A 73 15.63 -15.68 7.02
N GLY A 74 15.39 -14.41 6.73
CA GLY A 74 15.72 -13.29 7.60
C GLY A 74 15.12 -11.99 7.07
N PHE A 75 15.41 -10.88 7.74
CA PHE A 75 14.84 -9.57 7.42
C PHE A 75 15.92 -8.53 7.08
N GLY A 76 15.58 -7.62 6.18
CA GLY A 76 16.30 -6.36 5.97
C GLY A 76 15.53 -5.20 6.58
N VAL A 77 16.24 -4.24 7.18
CA VAL A 77 15.69 -2.96 7.64
C VAL A 77 16.33 -1.85 6.82
N GLY A 78 15.53 -0.90 6.33
CA GLY A 78 16.02 0.21 5.49
C GLY A 78 16.82 -0.30 4.29
N ASN A 79 18.08 0.12 4.18
CA ASN A 79 18.99 -0.30 3.11
C ASN A 79 19.41 -1.79 3.15
N GLY A 80 19.07 -2.54 4.20
CA GLY A 80 19.31 -3.98 4.24
C GLY A 80 20.80 -4.37 4.29
N ASN A 81 21.61 -3.69 5.10
CA ASN A 81 23.08 -3.86 5.11
C ASN A 81 23.51 -5.33 5.30
N THR A 82 24.40 -5.81 4.42
CA THR A 82 25.00 -7.15 4.45
C THR A 82 26.44 -7.13 3.91
N GLY A 83 27.10 -8.28 3.76
CA GLY A 83 28.37 -8.38 3.02
C GLY A 83 29.57 -7.67 3.66
N CYS A 84 29.58 -7.55 4.99
CA CYS A 84 30.54 -6.75 5.76
C CYS A 84 30.53 -5.24 5.45
N ASN A 85 29.39 -4.73 4.97
CA ASN A 85 29.13 -3.30 4.87
C ASN A 85 28.46 -2.79 6.15
N LEU A 86 29.24 -2.09 6.97
CA LEU A 86 28.82 -1.49 8.24
C LEU A 86 27.74 -0.40 7.99
N PRO A 87 26.63 -0.37 8.75
CA PRO A 87 25.57 0.64 8.59
C PRO A 87 25.95 1.96 9.30
N THR A 88 27.02 2.62 8.84
CA THR A 88 27.53 3.86 9.44
C THR A 88 26.61 5.07 9.24
N ASP A 89 25.81 5.06 8.18
CA ASP A 89 24.85 6.11 7.84
C ASP A 89 23.52 6.02 8.62
N GLY A 90 23.36 4.97 9.44
CA GLY A 90 22.14 4.75 10.21
C GLY A 90 20.89 4.50 9.37
N ALA A 91 21.04 4.14 8.08
CA ALA A 91 19.94 3.98 7.15
C ALA A 91 19.54 2.51 6.90
N GLY A 92 20.16 1.53 7.57
CA GLY A 92 19.74 0.14 7.43
C GLY A 92 20.38 -0.86 8.38
N GLY A 93 19.91 -2.10 8.26
CA GLY A 93 20.35 -3.25 9.06
C GLY A 93 19.81 -4.57 8.49
N SER A 94 20.18 -5.70 9.08
CA SER A 94 19.63 -7.01 8.71
C SER A 94 19.64 -7.99 9.87
N LEU A 95 18.63 -8.85 9.95
CA LEU A 95 18.51 -9.99 10.86
C LEU A 95 18.65 -11.29 10.08
N ARG A 96 19.69 -12.08 10.36
CA ARG A 96 19.97 -13.36 9.68
C ARG A 96 20.57 -14.38 10.63
N LEU A 97 20.53 -15.65 10.23
CA LEU A 97 21.14 -16.77 10.93
C LEU A 97 22.37 -17.32 10.21
N MET A 98 23.33 -17.83 10.98
CA MET A 98 24.55 -18.45 10.50
C MET A 98 24.79 -19.77 11.23
N TRP A 99 25.16 -20.84 10.53
CA TRP A 99 25.85 -21.96 11.18
C TRP A 99 27.36 -21.68 11.20
N TYR A 100 28.03 -22.10 12.25
CA TYR A 100 29.47 -21.90 12.42
C TYR A 100 30.10 -23.10 13.11
N ASN A 101 31.25 -23.52 12.59
CA ASN A 101 32.08 -24.54 13.19
C ASN A 101 33.36 -23.88 13.71
N ASN A 102 33.55 -23.84 15.02
CA ASN A 102 34.74 -23.23 15.60
C ASN A 102 35.96 -24.18 15.63
N GLY A 103 35.80 -25.45 15.24
CA GLY A 103 36.80 -26.52 15.35
C GLY A 103 36.46 -27.53 16.44
N ASN A 104 35.78 -27.09 17.50
CA ASN A 104 35.38 -27.94 18.63
C ASN A 104 33.91 -28.35 18.56
N ARG A 105 33.04 -27.45 18.08
CA ARG A 105 31.60 -27.66 17.98
C ARG A 105 30.97 -26.86 16.85
N VAL A 106 29.79 -27.30 16.41
CA VAL A 106 29.00 -26.66 15.36
C VAL A 106 27.71 -26.11 15.93
N TYR A 107 27.40 -24.84 15.68
CA TYR A 107 26.23 -24.17 16.26
C TYR A 107 25.65 -23.11 15.32
N PHE A 108 24.37 -22.79 15.53
CA PHE A 108 23.78 -21.57 15.01
C PHE A 108 24.21 -20.37 15.84
N ARG A 109 24.37 -19.23 15.19
CA ARG A 109 24.59 -17.92 15.83
C ARG A 109 23.86 -16.81 15.07
N PRO A 110 23.43 -15.74 15.74
CA PRO A 110 22.92 -14.56 15.05
C PRO A 110 23.99 -13.96 14.14
N TYR A 111 23.55 -13.32 13.06
CA TYR A 111 24.42 -12.55 12.19
C TYR A 111 23.74 -11.25 11.75
N ILE A 112 23.82 -10.26 12.63
CA ILE A 112 22.95 -9.10 12.63
C ILE A 112 23.73 -7.84 12.26
N TYR A 113 23.22 -7.06 11.33
CA TYR A 113 23.70 -5.70 11.04
C TYR A 113 22.76 -4.70 11.69
N HIS A 114 23.32 -3.80 12.48
CA HIS A 114 22.57 -2.75 13.18
C HIS A 114 23.45 -1.53 13.39
N PHE A 115 22.84 -0.37 13.60
CA PHE A 115 23.57 0.84 13.89
C PHE A 115 24.42 0.70 15.16
N GLY A 116 25.69 1.13 15.08
CA GLY A 116 26.64 1.07 16.20
C GLY A 116 27.20 -0.34 16.50
N MET A 117 27.12 -1.29 15.57
CA MET A 117 27.73 -2.62 15.75
C MET A 117 29.27 -2.55 15.84
N PRO A 118 29.93 -3.44 16.62
CA PRO A 118 31.34 -3.29 17.01
C PRO A 118 32.37 -3.64 15.92
N GLY A 119 31.97 -4.31 14.84
CA GLY A 119 32.88 -4.77 13.79
C GLY A 119 32.25 -4.66 12.41
N PRO A 120 33.04 -4.83 11.33
CA PRO A 120 32.56 -4.61 9.96
C PRO A 120 31.55 -5.66 9.50
N CYS A 121 31.56 -6.84 10.12
CA CYS A 121 30.71 -7.97 9.78
C CYS A 121 29.67 -8.24 10.87
N GLY A 122 28.56 -8.90 10.51
CA GLY A 122 27.39 -9.03 11.39
C GLY A 122 27.68 -9.52 12.81
N SER A 123 27.09 -8.82 13.78
CA SER A 123 27.13 -9.11 15.21
C SER A 123 26.50 -10.46 15.53
N ASN A 124 27.17 -11.23 16.40
CA ASN A 124 26.65 -12.51 16.92
C ASN A 124 26.18 -12.42 18.39
N PHE A 125 26.42 -11.29 19.05
CA PHE A 125 26.08 -11.04 20.46
C PHE A 125 26.62 -12.08 21.46
N GLY A 126 27.67 -12.82 21.08
CA GLY A 126 28.19 -13.94 21.87
C GLY A 126 27.20 -15.09 22.05
N LYS A 127 26.13 -15.16 21.25
CA LYS A 127 25.06 -16.16 21.38
C LYS A 127 25.27 -17.35 20.43
N SER A 128 24.91 -18.54 20.90
CA SER A 128 24.96 -19.78 20.11
C SER A 128 23.85 -20.74 20.48
N TYR A 129 23.32 -21.47 19.49
CA TYR A 129 22.40 -22.59 19.69
C TYR A 129 22.95 -23.87 19.01
N PRO A 130 23.01 -25.01 19.70
CA PRO A 130 22.77 -25.13 21.14
C PRO A 130 23.84 -24.35 21.92
N SER A 131 23.51 -23.92 23.14
CA SER A 131 24.44 -23.18 24.01
C SER A 131 25.68 -24.02 24.34
N THR A 132 25.49 -25.32 24.53
CA THR A 132 26.53 -26.35 24.67
C THR A 132 26.33 -27.47 23.63
N GLY A 133 27.37 -28.21 23.29
CA GLY A 133 27.29 -29.28 22.27
C GLY A 133 27.21 -28.76 20.83
N SER A 134 26.81 -29.65 19.92
CA SER A 134 26.82 -29.41 18.46
C SER A 134 25.47 -29.69 17.80
N LEU A 135 25.20 -28.97 16.70
CA LEU A 135 24.15 -29.30 15.74
C LEU A 135 24.35 -30.71 15.17
N GLN A 136 23.23 -31.40 15.03
CA GLN A 136 23.11 -32.71 14.39
C GLN A 136 22.68 -32.58 12.93
N LYS A 137 23.16 -33.49 12.09
CA LYS A 137 22.77 -33.62 10.68
C LYS A 137 21.57 -34.55 10.56
N GLY A 138 20.60 -34.23 9.69
CA GLY A 138 19.39 -35.03 9.48
C GLY A 138 18.11 -34.43 10.07
N PRO A 139 18.06 -34.10 11.38
CA PRO A 139 16.88 -33.51 11.99
C PRO A 139 16.50 -32.13 11.42
N TRP A 140 15.21 -31.82 11.53
CA TRP A 140 14.68 -30.48 11.32
C TRP A 140 14.87 -29.60 12.56
N TYR A 141 15.23 -28.34 12.34
CA TYR A 141 15.26 -27.29 13.32
C TYR A 141 14.19 -26.27 12.98
N LYS A 142 13.26 -26.04 13.92
CA LYS A 142 12.22 -25.01 13.80
C LYS A 142 12.81 -23.68 14.18
N VAL A 143 12.82 -22.72 13.27
CA VAL A 143 13.40 -21.39 13.49
C VAL A 143 12.29 -20.36 13.48
N HIS A 144 12.14 -19.67 14.60
CA HIS A 144 11.32 -18.48 14.71
C HIS A 144 12.23 -17.25 14.72
N MET A 145 11.87 -16.21 13.97
CA MET A 145 12.53 -14.90 14.05
C MET A 145 11.48 -13.81 14.17
N TYR A 146 11.72 -12.84 15.06
CA TYR A 146 10.95 -11.63 15.17
C TYR A 146 11.85 -10.40 15.13
N ILE A 147 11.39 -9.37 14.43
CA ILE A 147 12.07 -8.08 14.30
C ILE A 147 11.08 -6.95 14.53
N LYS A 148 11.53 -5.89 15.20
CA LYS A 148 10.81 -4.63 15.34
C LYS A 148 11.75 -3.45 15.08
N SER A 149 11.36 -2.54 14.20
CA SER A 149 12.08 -1.30 13.94
C SER A 149 12.13 -0.42 15.19
N ASN A 150 13.22 0.33 15.36
CA ASN A 150 13.30 1.40 16.35
C ASN A 150 12.77 2.72 15.76
N THR A 151 12.53 3.71 16.62
CA THR A 151 12.17 5.07 16.22
C THR A 151 13.34 6.02 16.49
N GLY A 152 13.72 6.80 15.50
CA GLY A 152 14.78 7.80 15.56
C GLY A 152 16.07 7.19 16.06
N SER A 153 16.69 7.83 17.04
CA SER A 153 17.94 7.35 17.66
C SER A 153 17.73 6.42 18.86
N ASN A 154 16.49 6.00 19.15
CA ASN A 154 16.16 5.18 20.32
C ASN A 154 16.57 3.70 20.13
N THR A 155 16.81 3.01 21.24
CA THR A 155 17.05 1.55 21.29
C THR A 155 15.76 0.82 21.68
N ASN A 156 14.65 1.16 21.02
CA ASN A 156 13.32 0.58 21.27
C ASN A 156 12.83 -0.38 20.15
N GLY A 157 13.70 -0.63 19.17
CA GLY A 157 13.54 -1.76 18.26
C GLY A 157 13.83 -3.07 18.98
N HIS A 158 13.56 -4.18 18.34
CA HIS A 158 13.66 -5.49 18.97
C HIS A 158 14.14 -6.56 18.00
N VAL A 159 14.86 -7.55 18.52
CA VAL A 159 15.32 -8.73 17.79
C VAL A 159 15.12 -9.98 18.63
N GLN A 160 14.49 -11.00 18.03
CA GLN A 160 14.33 -12.31 18.64
C GLN A 160 14.65 -13.41 17.61
N ILE A 161 15.35 -14.45 18.05
CA ILE A 161 15.48 -15.73 17.33
C ILE A 161 15.27 -16.86 18.33
N LYS A 162 14.39 -17.81 18.00
CA LYS A 162 14.23 -19.07 18.74
C LYS A 162 14.50 -20.26 17.83
N ILE A 163 15.15 -21.29 18.34
CA ILE A 163 15.40 -22.56 17.64
C ILE A 163 14.80 -23.69 18.46
N ASN A 164 13.88 -24.46 17.87
CA ASN A 164 13.11 -25.50 18.57
C ASN A 164 12.43 -25.00 19.87
N GLY A 165 12.00 -23.73 19.89
CA GLY A 165 11.41 -23.08 21.05
C GLY A 165 12.42 -22.47 22.04
N GLU A 166 13.71 -22.82 21.97
CA GLU A 166 14.75 -22.23 22.81
C GLU A 166 15.21 -20.88 22.28
N THR A 167 15.25 -19.86 23.14
CA THR A 167 15.68 -18.51 22.78
C THR A 167 17.20 -18.45 22.54
N LEU A 168 17.59 -18.15 21.30
CA LEU A 168 18.98 -17.85 20.93
C LEU A 168 19.34 -16.39 21.24
N ILE A 169 18.44 -15.46 20.92
CA ILE A 169 18.56 -14.03 21.23
C ILE A 169 17.16 -13.44 21.39
N ASP A 170 17.01 -12.52 22.34
CA ASP A 170 15.78 -11.77 22.62
C ASP A 170 16.18 -10.50 23.36
N GLN A 171 16.25 -9.37 22.67
CA GLN A 171 16.63 -8.10 23.28
C GLN A 171 16.25 -6.90 22.42
N SER A 172 16.21 -5.73 23.07
CA SER A 172 16.09 -4.44 22.39
C SER A 172 17.34 -4.13 21.56
N ILE A 173 17.14 -3.46 20.43
CA ILE A 173 18.20 -3.11 19.48
C ILE A 173 17.87 -1.79 18.77
N ARG A 174 18.91 -1.08 18.34
CA ARG A 174 18.81 0.09 17.48
C ARG A 174 19.24 -0.30 16.07
N TRP A 175 18.26 -0.51 15.19
CA TRP A 175 18.50 -0.85 13.79
C TRP A 175 19.05 0.34 13.01
N THR A 176 18.40 1.49 13.13
CA THR A 176 18.64 2.71 12.35
C THR A 176 18.71 3.94 13.25
N THR A 177 19.19 5.05 12.72
CA THR A 177 19.06 6.39 13.34
C THR A 177 18.37 7.40 12.42
N ASN A 178 18.28 7.05 11.13
CA ASN A 178 17.59 7.84 10.13
C ASN A 178 16.18 7.28 9.92
N ASP A 179 15.23 7.80 10.70
CA ASP A 179 13.83 7.72 10.31
C ASP A 179 13.67 8.53 9.02
N LYS A 180 13.90 7.89 7.86
CA LYS A 180 13.38 8.43 6.62
C LYS A 180 11.87 8.50 6.82
N SER A 181 11.40 9.72 7.08
CA SER A 181 10.01 10.10 7.26
C SER A 181 9.05 9.11 6.60
N THR A 182 8.26 8.42 7.42
CA THR A 182 7.06 7.70 6.96
C THR A 182 5.99 8.66 6.45
N ALA A 183 6.15 9.98 6.64
CA ALA A 183 5.30 10.95 5.98
C ALA A 183 5.55 10.89 4.46
N LEU A 184 4.45 10.64 3.75
CA LEU A 184 4.35 10.73 2.30
C LEU A 184 5.01 11.99 1.79
N TYR A 185 5.78 11.88 0.70
CA TYR A 185 6.28 13.08 0.03
C TYR A 185 5.11 13.97 -0.35
N GLN A 186 5.10 15.20 0.16
CA GLN A 186 4.16 16.23 -0.25
C GLN A 186 4.92 17.52 -0.47
N LYS A 187 4.59 18.22 -1.56
CA LYS A 187 5.13 19.52 -1.88
C LYS A 187 4.01 20.43 -2.36
N SER A 188 3.88 21.60 -1.74
CA SER A 188 3.02 22.67 -2.22
C SER A 188 3.85 23.92 -2.46
N ILE A 189 3.68 24.54 -3.63
CA ILE A 189 4.40 25.73 -4.06
C ILE A 189 3.37 26.70 -4.66
N ASN A 190 3.27 27.87 -4.04
CA ASN A 190 2.71 29.07 -4.66
C ASN A 190 3.81 30.14 -4.66
N TRP A 191 3.71 31.09 -5.59
CA TRP A 191 4.72 32.14 -5.72
C TRP A 191 4.26 33.50 -5.15
N ASN A 192 3.20 33.50 -4.34
CA ASN A 192 2.57 34.70 -3.77
C ASN A 192 3.53 35.57 -2.97
N ASN A 193 4.45 34.96 -2.21
CA ASN A 193 5.42 35.66 -1.38
C ASN A 193 6.70 36.06 -2.13
N ARG A 194 6.72 35.95 -3.46
CA ARG A 194 7.89 36.26 -4.28
C ARG A 194 7.75 37.63 -4.93
N VAL A 195 8.87 38.34 -5.03
CA VAL A 195 8.92 39.69 -5.61
C VAL A 195 8.56 39.67 -7.10
N HIS A 196 7.63 40.54 -7.48
CA HIS A 196 7.20 40.72 -8.87
C HIS A 196 8.37 41.16 -9.78
N GLN A 197 8.37 40.68 -11.03
CA GLN A 197 9.38 40.93 -12.09
C GLN A 197 10.79 40.46 -11.76
N ARG A 198 10.93 39.58 -10.75
CA ARG A 198 12.22 38.99 -10.41
C ARG A 198 12.44 37.69 -11.19
N THR A 199 13.64 37.52 -11.73
CA THR A 199 14.09 36.24 -12.28
C THR A 199 13.97 35.15 -11.23
N TYR A 200 13.32 34.05 -11.58
CA TYR A 200 13.21 32.87 -10.71
C TYR A 200 14.31 31.89 -11.10
N THR A 201 15.42 31.99 -10.38
CA THR A 201 16.67 31.27 -10.69
C THR A 201 16.59 29.80 -10.34
N ASP A 202 17.52 29.02 -10.86
CA ASP A 202 17.74 27.61 -10.51
C ASP A 202 18.01 27.42 -9.00
N VAL A 203 18.63 28.40 -8.33
CA VAL A 203 18.79 28.40 -6.86
C VAL A 203 17.43 28.47 -6.18
N MET A 204 16.55 29.37 -6.61
CA MET A 204 15.19 29.47 -6.07
C MET A 204 14.36 28.24 -6.40
N ALA A 205 14.50 27.71 -7.62
CA ALA A 205 13.86 26.47 -8.02
C ALA A 205 14.35 25.28 -7.19
N ARG A 206 15.65 25.16 -6.92
CA ARG A 206 16.18 24.11 -6.03
C ARG A 206 15.70 24.26 -4.59
N SER A 207 15.55 25.50 -4.12
CA SER A 207 14.93 25.76 -2.81
C SER A 207 13.47 25.29 -2.74
N ASP A 208 12.69 25.50 -3.80
CA ASP A 208 11.27 25.14 -3.80
C ASP A 208 11.06 23.65 -4.14
N PHE A 209 11.68 23.14 -5.19
CA PHE A 209 11.46 21.79 -5.70
C PHE A 209 12.42 20.74 -5.13
N GLY A 210 13.50 21.15 -4.47
CA GLY A 210 14.60 20.28 -4.07
C GLY A 210 15.55 20.02 -5.24
N SER A 211 15.55 18.81 -5.78
CA SER A 211 16.40 18.50 -6.94
C SER A 211 15.81 19.13 -8.21
N VAL A 212 16.64 19.81 -8.99
CA VAL A 212 16.22 20.42 -10.26
C VAL A 212 17.35 20.27 -11.27
N THR A 213 17.02 19.76 -12.45
CA THR A 213 17.91 19.68 -13.61
C THR A 213 17.25 20.33 -14.82
N GLY A 214 18.04 20.88 -15.75
CA GLY A 214 17.52 21.53 -16.96
C GLY A 214 16.81 22.87 -16.72
N TRP A 215 16.95 23.49 -15.54
CA TRP A 215 16.39 24.81 -15.27
C TRP A 215 17.10 25.90 -16.10
N GLN A 216 16.35 26.89 -16.56
CA GLN A 216 16.83 27.91 -17.49
C GLN A 216 16.44 29.30 -16.97
N ASN A 217 17.35 29.93 -16.22
CA ASN A 217 17.10 31.18 -15.50
C ASN A 217 16.53 32.28 -16.41
N SER A 218 17.06 32.39 -17.64
CA SER A 218 16.61 33.39 -18.64
C SER A 218 15.16 33.22 -19.10
N ARG A 219 14.49 32.12 -18.74
CA ARG A 219 13.13 31.79 -19.17
C ARG A 219 12.10 31.85 -18.04
N ALA A 220 12.53 31.94 -16.78
CA ALA A 220 11.66 31.87 -15.61
C ALA A 220 11.64 33.19 -14.82
N MET A 221 10.45 33.74 -14.60
CA MET A 221 10.26 35.02 -13.92
C MET A 221 9.00 34.98 -13.05
N ILE A 222 9.05 35.62 -11.89
CA ILE A 222 7.87 35.83 -11.05
C ILE A 222 7.05 37.02 -11.60
N SER A 223 5.76 36.81 -11.80
CA SER A 223 4.84 37.81 -12.35
C SER A 223 3.53 37.79 -11.55
N ASN A 224 3.30 38.81 -10.72
CA ASN A 224 2.11 38.96 -9.86
C ASN A 224 1.74 37.68 -9.10
N GLY A 225 2.67 37.15 -8.31
CA GLY A 225 2.44 35.94 -7.51
C GLY A 225 2.48 34.62 -8.28
N ALA A 226 2.67 34.63 -9.61
CA ALA A 226 2.75 33.43 -10.43
C ALA A 226 4.14 33.23 -11.07
N LEU A 227 4.50 31.97 -11.36
CA LEU A 227 5.69 31.66 -12.16
C LEU A 227 5.36 31.78 -13.65
N ARG A 228 5.98 32.75 -14.33
CA ARG A 228 5.90 32.94 -15.78
C ARG A 228 7.08 32.28 -16.48
N ILE A 229 6.80 31.42 -17.46
CA ILE A 229 7.78 30.85 -18.38
C ILE A 229 7.71 31.51 -19.76
N THR A 230 8.86 31.92 -20.28
CA THR A 230 9.02 32.47 -21.62
C THR A 230 9.30 31.36 -22.64
N LEU A 231 8.54 31.37 -23.73
CA LEU A 231 8.79 30.64 -24.95
C LEU A 231 9.41 31.60 -25.96
N LYS A 232 10.68 31.41 -26.32
CA LYS A 232 11.36 32.28 -27.30
C LYS A 232 10.73 32.13 -28.68
N LYS A 233 10.62 33.26 -29.39
CA LYS A 233 10.29 33.27 -30.82
C LYS A 233 11.29 32.44 -31.63
N ASN A 234 10.84 31.90 -32.75
CA ASN A 234 11.61 31.17 -33.75
C ASN A 234 12.38 29.95 -33.21
N ALA A 235 11.97 29.41 -32.06
CA ALA A 235 12.64 28.31 -31.39
C ALA A 235 11.64 27.25 -30.91
N LEU A 236 12.09 25.99 -30.92
CA LEU A 236 11.34 24.82 -30.47
C LEU A 236 12.03 24.16 -29.28
N SER A 237 11.32 23.23 -28.63
CA SER A 237 11.88 22.34 -27.62
C SER A 237 12.65 23.12 -26.52
N VAL A 238 13.75 22.57 -26.03
CA VAL A 238 14.55 23.17 -24.96
C VAL A 238 15.39 24.38 -25.41
N ALA A 239 15.50 24.66 -26.71
CA ALA A 239 16.12 25.89 -27.19
C ALA A 239 15.18 27.10 -27.01
N GLY A 240 13.86 26.87 -27.16
CA GLY A 240 12.84 27.89 -27.05
C GLY A 240 12.17 28.00 -25.68
N GLY A 241 11.97 26.89 -24.97
CA GLY A 241 11.20 26.85 -23.72
C GLY A 241 11.96 26.22 -22.54
N LEU A 242 11.24 25.70 -21.56
CA LEU A 242 11.79 25.06 -20.36
C LEU A 242 11.48 23.56 -20.37
N LEU A 243 12.47 22.72 -20.11
CA LEU A 243 12.26 21.33 -19.71
C LEU A 243 13.12 21.10 -18.48
N SER A 244 12.47 21.05 -17.33
CA SER A 244 13.14 20.78 -16.07
C SER A 244 12.63 19.49 -15.44
N ASN A 245 13.52 18.78 -14.77
CA ASN A 245 13.19 17.54 -14.07
C ASN A 245 13.60 17.64 -12.60
N THR A 246 12.67 17.23 -11.75
CA THR A 246 12.85 17.06 -10.30
C THR A 246 12.72 15.59 -9.97
N ASN A 247 13.69 15.03 -9.25
CA ASN A 247 13.58 13.68 -8.72
C ASN A 247 12.56 13.65 -7.59
N LEU A 248 11.64 12.69 -7.68
CA LEU A 248 10.71 12.37 -6.61
C LEU A 248 11.22 11.13 -5.88
N PRO A 249 10.93 10.96 -4.58
CA PRO A 249 11.00 9.67 -3.93
C PRO A 249 10.20 8.64 -4.73
N GLU A 250 10.75 7.44 -4.92
CA GLU A 250 10.06 6.42 -5.71
C GLU A 250 8.72 6.03 -5.06
N GLY A 251 7.66 5.99 -5.86
CA GLY A 251 6.32 5.65 -5.39
C GLY A 251 5.49 4.94 -6.45
N SER A 252 4.57 4.08 -6.01
CA SER A 252 3.65 3.37 -6.90
C SER A 252 2.48 4.24 -7.36
N ALA A 253 2.20 5.36 -6.70
CA ALA A 253 1.18 6.31 -7.11
C ALA A 253 1.56 7.73 -6.69
N TYR A 254 1.15 8.69 -7.50
CA TYR A 254 1.31 10.12 -7.25
C TYR A 254 0.12 10.87 -7.84
N GLU A 255 -0.26 11.96 -7.18
CA GLU A 255 -1.08 12.99 -7.77
C GLU A 255 -0.34 14.33 -7.79
N LEU A 256 -0.72 15.18 -8.74
CA LEU A 256 -0.32 16.56 -8.78
C LEU A 256 -1.47 17.44 -9.26
N GLN A 257 -1.48 18.68 -8.79
CA GLN A 257 -2.42 19.71 -9.18
C GLN A 257 -1.66 21.01 -9.40
N PHE A 258 -2.05 21.80 -10.42
CA PHE A 258 -1.51 23.14 -10.64
C PHE A 258 -2.46 23.97 -11.48
N ASP A 259 -2.33 25.30 -11.40
CA ASP A 259 -3.01 26.23 -12.28
C ASP A 259 -2.12 26.62 -13.45
N VAL A 260 -2.71 26.75 -14.63
CA VAL A 260 -2.03 27.24 -15.83
C VAL A 260 -2.85 28.30 -16.56
N LYS A 261 -2.18 29.36 -17.03
CA LYS A 261 -2.78 30.41 -17.85
C LYS A 261 -1.87 30.77 -19.01
N PHE A 262 -2.42 30.80 -20.21
CA PHE A 262 -1.76 31.38 -21.38
C PHE A 262 -1.94 32.90 -21.36
N HIS A 263 -0.90 33.66 -21.71
CA HIS A 263 -0.98 35.11 -21.80
C HIS A 263 -2.15 35.58 -22.69
N SER A 264 -2.74 36.74 -22.40
CA SER A 264 -3.86 37.31 -23.17
C SER A 264 -3.55 37.46 -24.66
N HIS A 265 -2.29 37.74 -25.00
CA HIS A 265 -1.79 37.84 -26.37
C HIS A 265 -0.99 36.61 -26.83
N PHE A 266 -1.12 35.46 -26.16
CA PHE A 266 -0.37 34.25 -26.52
C PHE A 266 -0.64 33.81 -27.96
N ASP A 267 0.40 33.61 -28.76
CA ASP A 267 0.25 32.94 -30.06
C ASP A 267 0.20 31.43 -29.87
N TRP A 268 -0.92 30.82 -30.26
CA TRP A 268 -1.12 29.38 -30.15
C TRP A 268 -0.16 28.58 -31.04
N SER A 269 0.23 29.12 -32.20
CA SER A 269 0.95 28.40 -33.27
C SER A 269 0.34 26.99 -33.44
N ARG A 270 1.14 25.92 -33.56
CA ARG A 270 0.66 24.54 -33.72
C ARG A 270 0.40 23.81 -32.39
N GLY A 271 1.19 24.07 -31.36
CA GLY A 271 1.08 23.35 -30.10
C GLY A 271 2.38 23.25 -29.31
N GLY A 272 2.32 22.57 -28.17
CA GLY A 272 3.48 22.38 -27.32
C GLY A 272 3.19 21.63 -26.03
N LYS A 273 4.24 21.34 -25.27
CA LYS A 273 4.16 20.73 -23.94
C LYS A 273 3.90 21.83 -22.92
N VAL A 274 3.04 21.57 -21.94
CA VAL A 274 2.61 22.55 -20.95
C VAL A 274 2.49 21.92 -19.57
N GLY A 275 2.98 22.64 -18.56
CA GLY A 275 2.80 22.31 -17.16
C GLY A 275 3.65 21.15 -16.64
N PHE A 276 3.17 20.61 -15.53
CA PHE A 276 3.82 19.54 -14.78
C PHE A 276 3.29 18.17 -15.20
N GLY A 277 4.11 17.14 -15.03
CA GLY A 277 3.77 15.75 -15.34
C GLY A 277 4.63 14.75 -14.57
N LEU A 278 4.33 13.46 -14.67
CA LEU A 278 4.99 12.39 -13.91
C LEU A 278 5.82 11.48 -14.81
N GLY A 279 7.01 11.09 -14.35
CA GLY A 279 7.88 10.12 -15.00
C GLY A 279 7.92 8.78 -14.26
N ILE A 280 7.82 7.69 -15.02
CA ILE A 280 7.88 6.30 -14.55
C ILE A 280 9.15 5.65 -15.08
N GLY A 281 9.92 4.99 -14.21
CA GLY A 281 11.10 4.22 -14.61
C GLY A 281 12.13 5.06 -15.36
N ASN A 282 12.41 4.69 -16.62
CA ASN A 282 13.33 5.36 -17.54
C ASN A 282 12.76 6.65 -18.16
N ARG A 283 11.51 7.04 -17.85
CA ARG A 283 10.92 8.34 -18.20
C ARG A 283 10.89 8.59 -19.72
N ASN A 284 10.47 7.60 -20.49
CA ASN A 284 10.50 7.64 -21.96
C ASN A 284 9.80 8.89 -22.53
N THR A 285 10.49 9.60 -23.43
CA THR A 285 10.00 10.78 -24.17
C THR A 285 10.66 10.85 -25.56
N GLY A 286 10.58 12.00 -26.25
CA GLY A 286 11.41 12.26 -27.44
C GLY A 286 10.95 11.63 -28.76
N CYS A 287 9.76 11.04 -28.79
CA CYS A 287 9.27 10.23 -29.91
C CYS A 287 10.04 8.92 -30.12
N ASN A 288 10.44 8.28 -29.01
CA ASN A 288 11.02 6.95 -28.99
C ASN A 288 10.04 5.97 -28.33
N LEU A 289 9.78 4.84 -28.99
CA LEU A 289 8.92 3.78 -28.47
C LEU A 289 9.56 3.12 -27.23
N PRO A 290 8.81 2.95 -26.12
CA PRO A 290 9.28 2.26 -24.92
C PRO A 290 9.19 0.73 -25.10
N THR A 291 10.02 0.15 -25.97
CA THR A 291 9.98 -1.28 -26.31
C THR A 291 10.53 -2.19 -25.21
N ASP A 292 11.41 -1.67 -24.36
CA ASP A 292 12.05 -2.40 -23.25
C ASP A 292 11.16 -2.57 -22.01
N GLY A 293 9.97 -1.95 -22.02
CA GLY A 293 9.04 -1.99 -20.89
C GLY A 293 9.57 -1.35 -19.61
N ALA A 294 10.59 -0.49 -19.72
CA ALA A 294 11.32 0.04 -18.57
C ALA A 294 10.94 1.49 -18.21
N GLY A 295 9.90 2.07 -18.82
CA GLY A 295 9.43 3.39 -18.40
C GLY A 295 8.27 3.96 -19.20
N GLY A 296 7.84 5.15 -18.75
CA GLY A 296 6.73 5.90 -19.31
C GLY A 296 6.69 7.33 -18.79
N THR A 297 5.81 8.16 -19.36
CA THR A 297 5.56 9.53 -18.89
C THR A 297 4.09 9.91 -19.02
N LEU A 298 3.57 10.61 -18.02
CA LEU A 298 2.29 11.32 -18.05
C LEU A 298 2.55 12.82 -18.23
N ARG A 299 2.16 13.39 -19.38
CA ARG A 299 2.32 14.81 -19.69
C ARG A 299 1.11 15.37 -20.42
N LEU A 300 1.01 16.70 -20.46
CA LEU A 300 -0.04 17.43 -21.15
C LEU A 300 0.54 18.26 -22.32
N MET A 301 -0.27 18.40 -23.37
CA MET A 301 0.02 19.29 -24.49
C MET A 301 -1.17 20.20 -24.77
N TRP A 302 -0.91 21.43 -25.23
CA TRP A 302 -1.91 22.14 -26.04
C TRP A 302 -1.69 21.84 -27.51
N TYR A 303 -2.77 21.85 -28.28
CA TYR A 303 -2.73 21.64 -29.72
C TYR A 303 -3.73 22.53 -30.43
N ASN A 304 -3.36 23.04 -31.60
CA ASN A 304 -4.17 23.92 -32.42
C ASN A 304 -4.38 23.32 -33.81
N THR A 305 -5.63 22.99 -34.13
CA THR A 305 -6.04 22.49 -35.46
C THR A 305 -6.41 23.61 -36.43
N ARG A 306 -6.18 24.88 -36.07
CA ARG A 306 -6.72 26.12 -36.66
C ARG A 306 -8.19 26.36 -36.31
N ASN A 307 -9.01 25.30 -36.32
CA ASN A 307 -10.43 25.39 -35.96
C ASN A 307 -10.66 25.25 -34.45
N GLN A 308 -9.76 24.56 -33.75
CA GLN A 308 -9.88 24.28 -32.33
C GLN A 308 -8.52 24.36 -31.63
N VAL A 309 -8.50 24.95 -30.42
CA VAL A 309 -7.35 24.85 -29.51
C VAL A 309 -7.76 24.13 -28.25
N TYR A 310 -7.06 23.08 -27.88
CA TYR A 310 -7.43 22.21 -26.77
C TYR A 310 -6.19 21.63 -26.07
N PHE A 311 -6.37 21.22 -24.82
CA PHE A 311 -5.44 20.32 -24.12
C PHE A 311 -5.67 18.88 -24.55
N ARG A 312 -4.61 18.10 -24.65
CA ARG A 312 -4.66 16.65 -24.87
C ARG A 312 -3.58 15.96 -24.04
N PRO A 313 -3.82 14.72 -23.57
CA PRO A 313 -2.76 13.95 -22.94
C PRO A 313 -1.67 13.61 -23.96
N TYR A 314 -0.46 13.41 -23.47
CA TYR A 314 0.68 13.02 -24.30
C TYR A 314 1.55 12.01 -23.54
N ILE A 315 1.10 10.76 -23.57
CA ILE A 315 1.49 9.71 -22.63
C ILE A 315 2.42 8.70 -23.29
N TYR A 316 3.55 8.38 -22.67
CA TYR A 316 4.38 7.24 -23.06
C TYR A 316 4.09 6.08 -22.13
N HIS A 317 3.79 4.92 -22.69
CA HIS A 317 3.48 3.71 -21.95
C HIS A 317 3.84 2.49 -22.79
N TYR A 318 4.04 1.33 -22.16
CA TYR A 318 4.30 0.09 -22.87
C TYR A 318 3.14 -0.27 -23.80
N GLY A 319 3.46 -0.76 -25.00
CA GLY A 319 2.48 -1.15 -26.02
C GLY A 319 1.78 0.02 -26.75
N MET A 320 2.28 1.25 -26.65
CA MET A 320 1.78 2.37 -27.47
C MET A 320 2.00 2.12 -28.98
N SER A 321 1.06 2.56 -29.81
CA SER A 321 1.03 2.23 -31.24
C SER A 321 1.97 3.05 -32.13
N GLY A 322 2.37 4.24 -31.68
CA GLY A 322 3.22 5.16 -32.45
C GLY A 322 4.51 5.54 -31.72
N PRO A 323 5.47 6.19 -32.40
CA PRO A 323 6.73 6.62 -31.78
C PRO A 323 6.54 7.74 -30.76
N CYS A 324 5.51 8.57 -30.95
CA CYS A 324 5.20 9.72 -30.13
C CYS A 324 4.09 9.44 -29.12
N GLY A 325 4.03 10.22 -28.04
CA GLY A 325 3.11 9.98 -26.92
C GLY A 325 1.64 9.83 -27.34
N THR A 326 0.99 8.82 -26.79
CA THR A 326 -0.42 8.48 -26.97
C THR A 326 -1.32 9.60 -26.47
N THR A 327 -2.30 9.99 -27.29
CA THR A 327 -3.29 11.03 -26.98
C THR A 327 -4.64 10.47 -26.56
N PHE A 328 -4.86 9.16 -26.75
CA PHE A 328 -6.13 8.47 -26.53
C PHE A 328 -7.33 9.13 -27.22
N ASN A 329 -7.08 9.95 -28.25
CA ASN A 329 -8.07 10.79 -28.91
C ASN A 329 -8.92 11.62 -27.93
N LYS A 330 -8.33 12.06 -26.82
CA LYS A 330 -8.98 12.90 -25.81
C LYS A 330 -8.59 14.37 -25.97
N SER A 331 -9.55 15.27 -25.77
CA SER A 331 -9.36 16.71 -25.81
C SER A 331 -10.14 17.42 -24.70
N TYR A 332 -9.58 18.51 -24.18
CA TYR A 332 -10.28 19.46 -23.32
C TYR A 332 -10.11 20.90 -23.85
N PRO A 333 -11.21 21.64 -24.07
CA PRO A 333 -12.57 21.13 -24.03
C PRO A 333 -12.79 20.13 -25.18
N SER A 334 -13.75 19.21 -25.03
CA SER A 334 -14.10 18.26 -26.10
C SER A 334 -14.61 19.00 -27.34
N THR A 335 -15.36 20.08 -27.13
CA THR A 335 -15.84 21.02 -28.15
C THR A 335 -15.45 22.47 -27.80
N GLY A 336 -15.19 23.30 -28.81
CA GLY A 336 -14.76 24.70 -28.60
C GLY A 336 -13.27 24.84 -28.28
N THR A 337 -12.85 26.05 -27.89
CA THR A 337 -11.42 26.42 -27.87
C THR A 337 -11.00 27.00 -26.51
N LEU A 338 -9.77 26.67 -26.07
CA LEU A 338 -9.10 27.31 -24.94
C LEU A 338 -9.06 28.84 -25.11
N LYS A 339 -9.20 29.55 -24.00
CA LYS A 339 -9.23 31.00 -23.93
C LYS A 339 -7.90 31.50 -23.38
N LYS A 340 -7.35 32.51 -24.05
CA LYS A 340 -6.19 33.26 -23.58
C LYS A 340 -6.58 34.07 -22.34
N GLY A 341 -5.64 34.31 -21.42
CA GLY A 341 -5.89 35.06 -20.19
C GLY A 341 -6.73 34.33 -19.13
N LYS A 342 -7.21 33.11 -19.41
CA LYS A 342 -7.99 32.30 -18.48
C LYS A 342 -7.11 31.30 -17.73
N TRP A 343 -7.33 31.18 -16.43
CA TRP A 343 -6.74 30.13 -15.60
C TRP A 343 -7.47 28.79 -15.80
N TYR A 344 -6.70 27.72 -15.85
CA TYR A 344 -7.16 26.34 -15.92
C TYR A 344 -6.50 25.57 -14.79
N ASN A 345 -7.32 24.95 -13.94
CA ASN A 345 -6.82 24.04 -12.92
C ASN A 345 -6.62 22.66 -13.56
N VAL A 346 -5.43 22.09 -13.40
CA VAL A 346 -5.05 20.78 -13.94
C VAL A 346 -4.78 19.85 -12.78
N TYR A 347 -5.50 18.74 -12.71
CA TYR A 347 -5.22 17.63 -11.81
C TYR A 347 -4.72 16.44 -12.63
N MET A 348 -3.67 15.77 -12.17
CA MET A 348 -3.16 14.54 -12.76
C MET A 348 -2.90 13.49 -11.68
N TYR A 349 -3.20 12.25 -11.98
CA TYR A 349 -2.89 11.10 -11.14
C TYR A 349 -2.34 9.96 -12.00
N ALA A 350 -1.29 9.32 -11.51
CA ALA A 350 -0.71 8.13 -12.10
C ALA A 350 -0.50 7.05 -11.04
N LYS A 351 -0.83 5.81 -11.38
CA LYS A 351 -0.56 4.60 -10.60
C LYS A 351 0.21 3.61 -11.45
N SER A 352 1.36 3.16 -10.96
CA SER A 352 2.17 2.09 -11.55
C SER A 352 1.38 0.79 -11.66
N ASN A 353 1.56 0.06 -12.75
CA ASN A 353 1.06 -1.30 -12.87
C ASN A 353 2.01 -2.31 -12.19
N THR A 354 1.64 -3.59 -12.15
CA THR A 354 2.48 -4.71 -11.68
C THR A 354 2.64 -5.76 -12.77
N GLY A 355 3.88 -6.21 -13.01
CA GLY A 355 4.21 -7.17 -14.05
C GLY A 355 3.68 -6.73 -15.41
N ASN A 356 2.99 -7.63 -16.10
CA ASN A 356 2.38 -7.37 -17.41
C ASN A 356 0.88 -7.01 -17.33
N ASN A 357 0.35 -6.84 -16.12
CA ASN A 357 -1.08 -6.56 -15.95
C ASN A 357 -1.36 -5.08 -16.23
N PRO A 358 -2.37 -4.72 -17.02
CA PRO A 358 -2.77 -3.33 -17.24
C PRO A 358 -3.57 -2.79 -16.04
N ASN A 359 -3.07 -2.96 -14.82
CA ASN A 359 -3.70 -2.50 -13.56
C ASN A 359 -3.09 -1.20 -13.03
N GLY A 360 -2.21 -0.57 -13.80
CA GLY A 360 -1.83 0.82 -13.59
C GLY A 360 -3.01 1.72 -13.95
N HIS A 361 -2.93 2.99 -13.59
CA HIS A 361 -4.03 3.91 -13.80
C HIS A 361 -3.52 5.29 -14.21
N VAL A 362 -4.28 5.98 -15.05
CA VAL A 362 -4.03 7.34 -15.47
C VAL A 362 -5.31 8.16 -15.40
N LYS A 363 -5.25 9.30 -14.72
CA LYS A 363 -6.36 10.23 -14.61
C LYS A 363 -5.87 11.66 -14.80
N VAL A 364 -6.60 12.45 -15.59
CA VAL A 364 -6.36 13.88 -15.78
C VAL A 364 -7.70 14.60 -15.79
N LEU A 365 -7.82 15.64 -14.97
CA LEU A 365 -8.97 16.55 -14.95
C LEU A 365 -8.51 17.97 -15.31
N ILE A 366 -9.33 18.71 -16.04
CA ILE A 366 -9.14 20.14 -16.30
C ILE A 366 -10.38 20.88 -15.82
N ASN A 367 -10.24 21.79 -14.86
CA ASN A 367 -11.35 22.43 -14.15
C ASN A 367 -12.39 21.39 -13.69
N SER A 368 -11.92 20.33 -13.02
CA SER A 368 -12.72 19.19 -12.56
C SER A 368 -13.43 18.36 -13.65
N THR A 369 -13.25 18.69 -14.94
CA THR A 369 -13.78 17.89 -16.06
C THR A 369 -12.79 16.82 -16.46
N THR A 370 -13.24 15.56 -16.54
CA THR A 370 -12.39 14.44 -16.93
C THR A 370 -11.91 14.52 -18.37
N LEU A 371 -10.60 14.61 -18.57
CA LEU A 371 -9.95 14.47 -19.87
C LEU A 371 -9.65 12.99 -20.18
N ILE A 372 -9.15 12.26 -19.19
CA ILE A 372 -8.89 10.82 -19.26
C ILE A 372 -8.97 10.25 -17.84
N ASP A 373 -9.51 9.03 -17.70
CA ASP A 373 -9.61 8.27 -16.45
C ASP A 373 -9.76 6.80 -16.85
N GLN A 374 -8.66 6.04 -16.84
CA GLN A 374 -8.66 4.65 -17.26
C GLN A 374 -7.41 3.89 -16.78
N ASN A 375 -7.50 2.56 -16.85
CA ASN A 375 -6.37 1.68 -16.62
C ASN A 375 -5.33 1.75 -17.74
N ILE A 376 -4.08 1.47 -17.40
CA ILE A 376 -2.94 1.57 -18.33
C ILE A 376 -1.80 0.62 -17.92
N LEU A 377 -1.10 0.10 -18.93
CA LEU A 377 0.12 -0.68 -18.76
C LEU A 377 1.33 0.25 -18.96
N TRP A 378 1.92 0.74 -17.87
CA TRP A 378 3.07 1.65 -17.93
C TRP A 378 4.36 0.92 -18.33
N THR A 379 4.64 -0.20 -17.66
CA THR A 379 5.91 -0.94 -17.73
C THR A 379 5.65 -2.44 -17.66
N THR A 380 6.54 -3.26 -18.23
CA THR A 380 6.58 -4.72 -18.01
C THR A 380 7.78 -5.14 -17.16
N ASN A 381 8.75 -4.25 -16.94
CA ASN A 381 9.87 -4.46 -16.04
C ASN A 381 9.56 -3.90 -14.65
N ASP A 382 9.24 -4.78 -13.70
CA ASP A 382 8.89 -4.38 -12.32
C ASP A 382 10.01 -3.62 -11.59
N SER A 383 11.28 -3.80 -11.95
CA SER A 383 12.37 -3.01 -11.36
C SER A 383 12.35 -1.54 -11.75
N LYS A 384 11.51 -1.18 -12.74
CA LYS A 384 11.39 0.17 -13.30
C LYS A 384 9.96 0.72 -13.22
N ARG A 385 9.05 0.02 -12.54
CA ARG A 385 7.63 0.37 -12.52
C ARG A 385 7.30 1.65 -11.74
N LEU A 386 8.18 2.11 -10.85
CA LEU A 386 7.87 3.18 -9.91
C LEU A 386 7.94 4.58 -10.57
N ILE A 387 7.05 5.46 -10.11
CA ILE A 387 7.09 6.89 -10.41
C ILE A 387 8.25 7.49 -9.61
N ASN A 388 9.13 8.23 -10.28
CA ASN A 388 10.37 8.73 -9.68
C ASN A 388 10.73 10.15 -10.13
N ASN A 389 9.81 10.84 -10.84
CA ASN A 389 10.09 12.15 -11.41
C ASN A 389 8.85 13.04 -11.55
N LEU A 390 9.05 14.30 -11.20
CA LEU A 390 8.22 15.42 -11.59
C LEU A 390 8.89 16.12 -12.78
N SER A 391 8.26 16.06 -13.94
CA SER A 391 8.68 16.79 -15.14
C SER A 391 7.95 18.13 -15.19
N PHE A 392 8.66 19.21 -15.54
CA PHE A 392 8.09 20.52 -15.83
C PHE A 392 8.47 20.92 -17.25
N ALA A 393 7.53 20.75 -18.17
CA ALA A 393 7.77 20.86 -19.61
C ALA A 393 6.91 21.97 -20.20
N THR A 394 7.53 23.07 -20.59
CA THR A 394 6.88 24.24 -21.17
C THR A 394 7.63 24.67 -22.43
N PHE A 395 7.23 24.17 -23.59
CA PHE A 395 7.88 24.50 -24.87
C PHE A 395 6.97 24.25 -26.07
N ARG A 396 7.19 24.99 -27.17
CA ARG A 396 6.57 24.70 -28.47
C ARG A 396 7.12 23.38 -29.02
N GLY A 397 6.22 22.45 -29.34
CA GLY A 397 6.53 21.06 -29.67
C GLY A 397 6.80 20.84 -31.16
N GLY A 398 7.08 19.61 -31.60
CA GLY A 398 7.41 19.31 -33.00
C GLY A 398 8.89 19.46 -33.32
N LYS A 399 9.29 19.01 -34.52
CA LYS A 399 10.66 19.19 -35.04
C LYS A 399 10.69 20.22 -36.17
N GLU A 400 9.54 20.54 -36.72
CA GLU A 400 9.38 21.30 -37.94
C GLU A 400 9.02 22.76 -37.66
N ASP A 401 9.40 23.65 -38.57
CA ASP A 401 9.32 25.10 -38.38
C ASP A 401 7.91 25.65 -38.21
N TRP A 402 6.89 24.97 -38.71
CA TRP A 402 5.47 25.35 -38.57
C TRP A 402 4.93 25.22 -37.14
N TRP A 403 5.74 24.71 -36.21
CA TRP A 403 5.44 24.77 -34.78
C TRP A 403 6.03 26.01 -34.08
N LYS A 404 6.93 26.73 -34.74
CA LYS A 404 7.52 27.96 -34.22
C LYS A 404 6.46 29.07 -34.18
N SER A 405 6.78 30.12 -33.45
CA SER A 405 6.05 31.38 -33.44
C SER A 405 7.05 32.50 -33.64
N ASP A 406 6.65 33.55 -34.35
CA ASP A 406 7.45 34.75 -34.57
C ASP A 406 7.49 35.68 -33.34
N THR A 407 6.66 35.40 -32.33
CA THR A 407 6.58 36.16 -31.08
C THR A 407 6.98 35.32 -29.87
N ASN A 408 7.46 36.02 -28.84
CA ASN A 408 7.67 35.38 -27.53
C ASN A 408 6.32 35.04 -26.92
N GLY A 409 6.16 33.79 -26.46
CA GLY A 409 4.99 33.34 -25.71
C GLY A 409 5.23 33.37 -24.20
N TYR A 410 4.20 33.67 -23.41
CA TYR A 410 4.27 33.56 -21.96
C TYR A 410 3.17 32.64 -21.43
N ILE A 411 3.55 31.71 -20.56
CA ILE A 411 2.64 30.81 -19.84
C ILE A 411 2.90 30.98 -18.34
N TYR A 412 1.84 31.11 -17.58
CA TYR A 412 1.85 31.35 -16.14
C TYR A 412 1.40 30.09 -15.42
N TYR A 413 2.06 29.79 -14.31
CA TYR A 413 1.77 28.67 -13.43
C TYR A 413 1.61 29.15 -11.99
N ASP A 414 0.69 28.53 -11.25
CA ASP A 414 0.52 28.79 -9.82
C ASP A 414 -0.02 27.55 -9.09
N ASN A 415 -0.03 27.61 -7.75
CA ASN A 415 -0.67 26.63 -6.86
C ASN A 415 -0.31 25.17 -7.17
N LEU A 416 0.99 24.89 -7.37
CA LEU A 416 1.45 23.53 -7.56
C LEU A 416 1.31 22.75 -6.24
N SER A 417 0.67 21.60 -6.31
CA SER A 417 0.66 20.58 -5.26
C SER A 417 1.11 19.25 -5.87
N VAL A 418 2.01 18.53 -5.20
CA VAL A 418 2.47 17.20 -5.58
C VAL A 418 2.42 16.33 -4.35
N ARG A 419 1.75 15.20 -4.42
CA ARG A 419 1.61 14.28 -3.30
C ARG A 419 1.90 12.86 -3.76
N GLN A 420 2.89 12.24 -3.12
CA GLN A 420 3.07 10.81 -3.17
C GLN A 420 1.88 10.16 -2.52
N ILE A 421 1.32 9.18 -3.22
CA ILE A 421 0.31 8.32 -2.68
C ILE A 421 1.04 7.00 -2.45
N ILE A 422 1.42 6.72 -1.19
CA ILE A 422 1.64 5.31 -0.85
C ILE A 422 0.27 4.69 -1.00
N ASN A 423 0.24 3.53 -1.62
CA ASN A 423 -0.89 2.63 -1.51
C ASN A 423 -1.05 2.11 -0.05
N SER A 424 -0.85 2.96 0.97
CA SER A 424 -1.51 2.86 2.27
C SER A 424 -2.96 3.33 2.14
N GLN A 425 -3.31 3.95 1.01
CA GLN A 425 -4.51 3.59 0.27
C GLN A 425 -4.29 2.21 -0.40
N LEU A 426 -4.40 1.10 0.33
CA LEU A 426 -5.63 0.33 0.17
C LEU A 426 -6.81 1.31 0.06
N SER A 427 -7.05 1.80 -1.15
CA SER A 427 -8.42 2.13 -1.50
C SER A 427 -9.27 0.96 -1.03
N CYS A 428 -10.49 1.23 -0.63
CA CYS A 428 -11.44 0.15 -0.39
C CYS A 428 -11.75 -0.64 -1.70
N ASP A 429 -10.91 -0.56 -2.75
CA ASP A 429 -10.97 -1.37 -3.97
C ASP A 429 -10.80 -2.87 -3.69
N ASP A 430 -10.12 -3.24 -2.58
CA ASP A 430 -10.08 -4.63 -2.10
C ASP A 430 -11.36 -5.04 -1.34
N VAL A 431 -12.22 -4.06 -1.00
CA VAL A 431 -13.57 -4.30 -0.49
C VAL A 431 -14.51 -4.25 -1.68
N SER A 432 -15.02 -5.40 -2.12
CA SER A 432 -16.15 -5.43 -3.06
C SER A 432 -17.40 -4.94 -2.34
N CYS A 433 -17.54 -3.62 -2.21
CA CYS A 433 -18.64 -2.95 -1.53
C CYS A 433 -19.72 -2.59 -2.54
N ILE A 434 -20.91 -3.15 -2.36
CA ILE A 434 -22.11 -2.82 -3.10
C ILE A 434 -22.82 -1.73 -2.33
N ASP A 435 -22.84 -0.52 -2.89
CA ASP A 435 -23.53 0.61 -2.29
C ASP A 435 -25.06 0.41 -2.27
N ARG A 436 -25.75 1.27 -1.53
CA ARG A 436 -27.21 1.22 -1.42
C ARG A 436 -27.95 1.23 -2.75
N VAL A 437 -27.42 1.89 -3.77
CA VAL A 437 -28.03 1.93 -5.10
C VAL A 437 -27.85 0.58 -5.80
N GLY A 438 -26.65 0.00 -5.71
CA GLY A 438 -26.25 -1.23 -6.39
C GLY A 438 -27.01 -2.46 -5.92
N TRP A 439 -27.36 -2.57 -4.64
CA TRP A 439 -28.22 -3.66 -4.16
C TRP A 439 -29.71 -3.30 -4.18
N GLY A 440 -30.09 -2.06 -4.53
CA GLY A 440 -31.48 -1.63 -4.67
C GLY A 440 -32.19 -1.39 -3.34
N ALA A 441 -31.57 -0.61 -2.46
CA ALA A 441 -32.10 -0.23 -1.16
C ALA A 441 -33.38 0.60 -1.24
N GLN A 442 -34.34 0.29 -0.38
CA GLN A 442 -35.46 1.18 -0.10
C GLN A 442 -34.98 2.45 0.60
N LYS A 443 -35.76 3.52 0.46
CA LYS A 443 -35.48 4.81 1.10
C LYS A 443 -35.61 4.67 2.63
N SER A 444 -34.67 5.26 3.36
CA SER A 444 -34.79 5.38 4.82
C SER A 444 -35.99 6.27 5.17
N THR A 445 -36.82 5.88 6.15
CA THR A 445 -37.98 6.69 6.58
C THR A 445 -37.56 7.82 7.53
N ALA A 446 -36.41 7.68 8.19
CA ALA A 446 -35.72 8.72 8.95
C ALA A 446 -34.20 8.51 8.90
N ILE A 447 -33.41 9.57 9.13
CA ILE A 447 -31.94 9.51 9.16
C ILE A 447 -31.45 10.22 10.43
N THR A 448 -30.67 9.50 11.23
CA THR A 448 -29.88 10.05 12.34
C THR A 448 -28.40 9.94 11.99
N ASN A 449 -27.66 11.04 12.10
CA ASN A 449 -26.22 11.06 11.85
C ASN A 449 -25.45 10.72 13.13
N LEU A 450 -24.27 10.14 12.99
CA LEU A 450 -23.37 9.93 14.13
C LEU A 450 -22.93 11.27 14.72
N THR A 451 -22.75 11.32 16.04
CA THR A 451 -22.27 12.54 16.73
C THR A 451 -20.75 12.67 16.72
N SER A 452 -20.03 11.57 16.49
CA SER A 452 -18.57 11.54 16.30
C SER A 452 -18.24 11.05 14.90
N GLN A 453 -17.24 11.67 14.27
CA GLN A 453 -16.74 11.27 12.95
C GLN A 453 -15.74 10.10 13.01
N SER A 454 -15.25 9.75 14.21
CA SER A 454 -14.34 8.63 14.42
C SER A 454 -14.76 7.80 15.64
N LEU A 455 -15.24 6.59 15.37
CA LEU A 455 -15.72 5.65 16.40
C LEU A 455 -14.59 4.72 16.87
N SER A 456 -14.75 4.12 18.04
CA SER A 456 -13.73 3.25 18.63
C SER A 456 -14.03 1.75 18.51
N PHE A 457 -15.22 1.35 18.06
CA PHE A 457 -15.66 -0.05 18.09
C PHE A 457 -16.25 -0.55 16.78
N TYR A 458 -15.99 -1.83 16.48
CA TYR A 458 -16.83 -2.66 15.64
C TYR A 458 -17.59 -3.67 16.49
N VAL A 459 -18.90 -3.82 16.25
CA VAL A 459 -19.72 -4.88 16.85
C VAL A 459 -20.07 -5.87 15.76
N ILE A 460 -19.65 -7.13 15.94
CA ILE A 460 -19.88 -8.21 15.00
C ILE A 460 -21.19 -8.93 15.29
N HIS A 461 -22.00 -9.09 14.24
CA HIS A 461 -23.33 -9.70 14.24
C HIS A 461 -23.43 -10.86 13.25
N HIS A 462 -24.39 -11.75 13.46
CA HIS A 462 -24.95 -12.59 12.40
C HIS A 462 -26.41 -12.22 12.13
N SER A 463 -26.98 -12.61 11.00
CA SER A 463 -28.40 -12.34 10.70
C SER A 463 -29.35 -13.38 11.28
N ALA A 464 -28.84 -14.53 11.73
CA ALA A 464 -29.64 -15.71 12.10
C ALA A 464 -30.60 -16.14 10.98
N SER A 465 -30.14 -16.01 9.74
CA SER A 465 -30.84 -16.40 8.53
C SER A 465 -30.03 -17.44 7.76
N PRO A 466 -30.57 -18.10 6.72
CA PRO A 466 -29.74 -18.89 5.81
C PRO A 466 -28.62 -18.04 5.21
N PRO A 467 -27.39 -18.60 5.04
CA PRO A 467 -26.29 -17.92 4.37
C PRO A 467 -26.57 -17.72 2.87
N CYS A 468 -25.75 -16.89 2.22
CA CYS A 468 -25.84 -16.61 0.79
C CYS A 468 -24.45 -16.67 0.14
N TYR A 469 -24.30 -17.38 -0.98
CA TYR A 469 -22.98 -17.66 -1.57
C TYR A 469 -22.75 -17.01 -2.94
N ASP A 470 -23.79 -16.43 -3.53
CA ASP A 470 -23.75 -15.75 -4.83
C ASP A 470 -24.41 -14.37 -4.74
N ASP A 471 -24.18 -13.54 -5.76
CA ASP A 471 -24.65 -12.15 -5.78
C ASP A 471 -26.18 -12.03 -5.73
N VAL A 472 -26.90 -12.94 -6.38
CA VAL A 472 -28.37 -12.89 -6.45
C VAL A 472 -28.98 -13.27 -5.10
N SER A 473 -28.52 -14.37 -4.51
CA SER A 473 -28.99 -14.80 -3.20
C SER A 473 -28.63 -13.80 -2.11
N CYS A 474 -27.44 -13.21 -2.16
CA CYS A 474 -27.04 -12.21 -1.16
C CYS A 474 -27.80 -10.90 -1.26
N VAL A 475 -28.02 -10.35 -2.46
CA VAL A 475 -28.87 -9.17 -2.62
C VAL A 475 -30.30 -9.45 -2.14
N LYS A 476 -30.84 -10.65 -2.41
CA LYS A 476 -32.15 -11.07 -1.89
C LYS A 476 -32.19 -11.07 -0.36
N GLN A 477 -31.17 -11.61 0.31
CA GLN A 477 -31.09 -11.62 1.77
C GLN A 477 -30.99 -10.20 2.34
N VAL A 478 -30.14 -9.34 1.79
CA VAL A 478 -29.99 -7.93 2.25
C VAL A 478 -31.32 -7.18 2.16
N LYS A 479 -32.06 -7.34 1.04
CA LYS A 479 -33.41 -6.78 0.90
C LYS A 479 -34.41 -7.35 1.89
N GLY A 480 -34.37 -8.66 2.14
CA GLY A 480 -35.22 -9.30 3.15
C GLY A 480 -34.97 -8.76 4.56
N ILE A 481 -33.69 -8.56 4.92
CA ILE A 481 -33.29 -7.96 6.21
C ILE A 481 -33.75 -6.50 6.29
N GLN A 482 -33.63 -5.71 5.21
CA GLN A 482 -34.16 -4.34 5.19
C GLN A 482 -35.68 -4.32 5.36
N HIS A 483 -36.40 -5.21 4.66
CA HIS A 483 -37.85 -5.33 4.74
C HIS A 483 -38.30 -5.67 6.16
N TYR A 484 -37.69 -6.70 6.77
CA TYR A 484 -37.99 -7.09 8.14
C TYR A 484 -37.77 -5.95 9.13
N HIS A 485 -36.67 -5.19 8.99
CA HIS A 485 -36.40 -4.05 9.86
C HIS A 485 -37.38 -2.88 9.65
N GLN A 486 -37.70 -2.52 8.41
CA GLN A 486 -38.56 -1.36 8.12
C GLN A 486 -40.05 -1.64 8.30
N ILE A 487 -40.52 -2.81 7.86
CA ILE A 487 -41.94 -3.15 7.82
C ILE A 487 -42.36 -3.85 9.11
N ASP A 488 -41.68 -4.93 9.48
CA ASP A 488 -42.10 -5.77 10.60
C ASP A 488 -41.70 -5.13 11.94
N ARG A 489 -40.48 -4.55 12.01
CA ARG A 489 -39.99 -3.86 13.22
C ARG A 489 -40.21 -2.36 13.26
N ARG A 490 -40.74 -1.76 12.19
CA ARG A 490 -40.99 -0.30 12.08
C ARG A 490 -39.76 0.57 12.33
N TRP A 491 -38.56 0.06 12.05
CA TRP A 491 -37.32 0.84 12.14
C TRP A 491 -37.18 1.80 10.95
N ALA A 492 -36.35 2.82 11.12
CA ALA A 492 -36.11 3.81 10.07
C ALA A 492 -35.49 3.20 8.78
N ASP A 493 -34.67 2.16 8.96
CA ASP A 493 -33.94 1.45 7.92
C ASP A 493 -33.34 0.15 8.47
N ILE A 494 -32.66 -0.62 7.62
CA ILE A 494 -31.82 -1.75 7.98
C ILE A 494 -30.92 -1.41 9.19
N GLY A 495 -30.89 -2.28 10.20
CA GLY A 495 -30.28 -1.97 11.49
C GLY A 495 -28.75 -1.84 11.48
N TYR A 496 -28.06 -2.42 10.50
CA TYR A 496 -26.59 -2.50 10.45
C TYR A 496 -25.95 -1.40 9.59
N ASN A 497 -24.69 -1.05 9.89
CA ASN A 497 -23.91 -0.18 9.01
C ASN A 497 -23.50 -0.92 7.74
N PHE A 498 -23.06 -2.18 7.88
CA PHE A 498 -22.61 -3.02 6.78
C PHE A 498 -23.08 -4.46 6.97
N LEU A 499 -23.33 -5.14 5.85
CA LEU A 499 -23.60 -6.57 5.80
C LEU A 499 -22.56 -7.29 4.95
N VAL A 500 -22.24 -8.54 5.27
CA VAL A 500 -21.27 -9.34 4.53
C VAL A 500 -21.88 -10.68 4.15
N GLY A 501 -21.85 -11.02 2.87
CA GLY A 501 -22.28 -12.32 2.37
C GLY A 501 -21.14 -13.34 2.34
N GLU A 502 -21.48 -14.63 2.34
CA GLU A 502 -20.51 -15.72 2.10
C GLU A 502 -19.94 -15.68 0.66
N ASN A 503 -20.48 -14.83 -0.22
CA ASN A 503 -19.88 -14.50 -1.51
C ASN A 503 -18.63 -13.59 -1.41
N GLY A 504 -18.30 -13.07 -0.22
CA GLY A 504 -17.15 -12.19 0.01
C GLY A 504 -17.37 -10.73 -0.36
N LYS A 505 -18.63 -10.30 -0.54
CA LYS A 505 -18.97 -8.91 -0.80
C LYS A 505 -19.54 -8.24 0.43
N VAL A 506 -19.28 -6.95 0.54
CA VAL A 506 -19.87 -6.05 1.53
C VAL A 506 -21.07 -5.36 0.91
N TYR A 507 -22.16 -5.23 1.65
CA TYR A 507 -23.34 -4.48 1.25
C TYR A 507 -23.52 -3.30 2.20
N GLU A 508 -23.56 -2.09 1.66
CA GLU A 508 -23.74 -0.88 2.45
C GLU A 508 -25.16 -0.84 3.03
N GLY A 509 -25.27 -0.94 4.36
CA GLY A 509 -26.50 -0.69 5.09
C GLY A 509 -26.67 0.81 5.35
N ARG A 510 -26.51 1.22 6.60
CA ARG A 510 -26.52 2.64 6.97
C ARG A 510 -25.19 3.37 6.67
N GLY A 511 -24.14 2.63 6.34
CA GLY A 511 -22.85 3.19 5.95
C GLY A 511 -22.10 3.87 7.10
N TRP A 512 -21.09 4.68 6.74
CA TRP A 512 -20.17 5.28 7.71
C TRP A 512 -20.70 6.51 8.45
N ASN A 513 -21.67 7.23 7.88
CA ASN A 513 -22.05 8.56 8.39
C ASN A 513 -23.33 8.57 9.22
N ARG A 514 -24.02 7.43 9.34
CA ARG A 514 -25.34 7.32 9.97
C ARG A 514 -25.31 6.40 11.17
N GLU A 515 -26.04 6.79 12.20
CA GLU A 515 -26.23 5.98 13.40
C GLU A 515 -26.98 4.69 13.06
N ALA A 516 -26.49 3.56 13.57
CA ALA A 516 -27.10 2.26 13.37
C ALA A 516 -28.27 1.98 14.34
N ALA A 517 -28.93 0.84 14.19
CA ALA A 517 -29.94 0.33 15.12
C ALA A 517 -29.66 -1.16 15.40
N HIS A 518 -28.40 -1.48 15.66
CA HIS A 518 -27.90 -2.85 15.76
C HIS A 518 -27.69 -3.29 17.22
N SER A 519 -27.43 -2.38 18.14
CA SER A 519 -27.16 -2.72 19.54
C SER A 519 -27.53 -1.55 20.45
N LEU A 520 -28.50 -1.79 21.35
CA LEU A 520 -29.01 -0.77 22.28
C LEU A 520 -27.87 -0.24 23.16
N GLY A 521 -27.71 1.08 23.20
CA GLY A 521 -26.62 1.75 23.93
C GLY A 521 -25.28 1.82 23.19
N TRP A 522 -25.17 1.23 21.99
CA TRP A 522 -23.94 1.14 21.19
C TRP A 522 -24.04 1.75 19.78
N ASN A 523 -25.26 2.08 19.35
CA ASN A 523 -25.56 2.62 18.03
C ASN A 523 -24.78 3.89 17.66
N ASN A 524 -24.49 4.74 18.66
CA ASN A 524 -23.73 5.98 18.51
C ASN A 524 -22.38 5.86 19.25
N GLY A 525 -21.43 5.16 18.63
CA GLY A 525 -20.14 4.82 19.25
C GLY A 525 -19.48 3.57 18.68
N SER A 526 -20.22 2.80 17.88
CA SER A 526 -19.72 1.63 17.17
C SER A 526 -20.31 1.50 15.76
N TYR A 527 -19.64 0.71 14.91
CA TYR A 527 -20.20 0.25 13.65
C TYR A 527 -20.65 -1.21 13.76
N GLY A 528 -21.89 -1.48 13.34
CA GLY A 528 -22.43 -2.83 13.24
C GLY A 528 -22.11 -3.51 11.91
N ILE A 529 -21.35 -4.61 11.95
CA ILE A 529 -21.07 -5.47 10.79
C ILE A 529 -21.82 -6.79 10.97
N CYS A 530 -22.78 -7.08 10.09
CA CYS A 530 -23.59 -8.30 10.13
C CYS A 530 -23.20 -9.28 9.03
N ILE A 531 -22.80 -10.50 9.40
CA ILE A 531 -22.59 -11.57 8.44
C ILE A 531 -23.94 -12.23 8.15
N ILE A 532 -24.27 -12.39 6.88
CA ILE A 532 -25.52 -13.01 6.43
C ILE A 532 -25.40 -14.52 6.59
N GLY A 533 -26.07 -15.08 7.60
CA GLY A 533 -25.98 -16.49 7.96
C GLY A 533 -26.37 -16.76 9.41
N ASP A 534 -26.40 -18.04 9.77
CA ASP A 534 -26.46 -18.54 11.13
C ASP A 534 -25.14 -19.23 11.47
N PHE A 535 -24.38 -18.60 12.35
CA PHE A 535 -23.06 -19.04 12.81
C PHE A 535 -23.07 -19.48 14.27
N THR A 536 -24.21 -20.01 14.73
CA THR A 536 -24.34 -20.60 16.07
C THR A 536 -23.32 -21.72 16.28
N THR A 537 -23.11 -22.57 15.27
CA THR A 537 -22.13 -23.68 15.30
C THR A 537 -21.06 -23.58 14.21
N ALA A 538 -21.43 -23.26 12.97
CA ALA A 538 -20.51 -23.14 11.85
C ALA A 538 -19.77 -21.79 11.86
N SER A 539 -18.53 -21.77 11.38
CA SER A 539 -17.80 -20.52 11.13
C SER A 539 -18.09 -19.98 9.72
N PRO A 540 -18.04 -18.64 9.51
CA PRO A 540 -18.10 -18.07 8.17
C PRO A 540 -16.96 -18.55 7.27
N ASN A 541 -17.19 -18.59 5.97
CA ASN A 541 -16.12 -18.92 5.04
C ASN A 541 -15.05 -17.82 4.96
N GLU A 542 -13.90 -18.19 4.39
CA GLU A 542 -12.74 -17.30 4.30
C GLU A 542 -13.01 -16.03 3.47
N LYS A 543 -13.89 -16.09 2.45
CA LYS A 543 -14.25 -14.92 1.65
C LYS A 543 -14.98 -13.87 2.50
N ALA A 544 -15.95 -14.29 3.30
CA ALA A 544 -16.67 -13.41 4.22
C ALA A 544 -15.72 -12.84 5.28
N LEU A 545 -14.88 -13.67 5.89
CA LEU A 545 -13.91 -13.23 6.90
C LEU A 545 -12.93 -12.19 6.33
N ASN A 546 -12.44 -12.40 5.10
CA ASN A 546 -11.58 -11.44 4.43
C ASN A 546 -12.30 -10.13 4.12
N ALA A 547 -13.55 -10.18 3.66
CA ALA A 547 -14.35 -8.99 3.40
C ALA A 547 -14.55 -8.15 4.68
N ILE A 548 -14.78 -8.78 5.84
CA ILE A 548 -14.90 -8.09 7.13
C ILE A 548 -13.58 -7.42 7.51
N ARG A 549 -12.45 -8.14 7.42
CA ARG A 549 -11.12 -7.58 7.71
C ARG A 549 -10.81 -6.38 6.81
N SER A 550 -11.01 -6.52 5.51
CA SER A 550 -10.80 -5.44 4.54
C SER A 550 -11.71 -4.24 4.81
N LEU A 551 -12.96 -4.47 5.22
CA LEU A 551 -13.89 -3.40 5.59
C LEU A 551 -13.44 -2.66 6.85
N MET A 552 -13.03 -3.38 7.90
CA MET A 552 -12.56 -2.75 9.14
C MET A 552 -11.30 -1.93 8.91
N ASP A 553 -10.37 -2.46 8.10
CA ASP A 553 -9.18 -1.77 7.64
C ASP A 553 -9.52 -0.51 6.82
N CYS A 554 -10.49 -0.61 5.91
CA CYS A 554 -11.00 0.52 5.11
C CYS A 554 -11.56 1.63 6.01
N GLY A 555 -12.36 1.27 7.02
CA GLY A 555 -12.92 2.24 7.97
C GLY A 555 -11.85 2.95 8.81
N MET A 556 -10.82 2.22 9.27
CA MET A 556 -9.67 2.80 9.96
C MET A 556 -8.88 3.74 9.04
N LYS A 557 -8.50 3.28 7.83
CA LYS A 557 -7.71 4.06 6.86
C LYS A 557 -8.44 5.30 6.36
N SER A 558 -9.77 5.24 6.29
CA SER A 558 -10.61 6.36 5.86
C SER A 558 -10.96 7.33 7.00
N GLY A 559 -10.45 7.09 8.22
CA GLY A 559 -10.66 7.95 9.39
C GLY A 559 -12.03 7.79 10.07
N HIS A 560 -12.88 6.89 9.57
CA HIS A 560 -14.20 6.60 10.15
C HIS A 560 -14.10 5.91 11.52
N VAL A 561 -12.99 5.19 11.74
CA VAL A 561 -12.66 4.47 12.98
C VAL A 561 -11.25 4.83 13.43
N LYS A 562 -11.04 4.94 14.74
CA LYS A 562 -9.71 5.24 15.31
C LYS A 562 -8.70 4.13 15.03
N GLU A 563 -7.41 4.46 14.92
CA GLU A 563 -6.34 3.47 14.68
C GLU A 563 -6.22 2.39 15.79
N ASN A 564 -6.62 2.74 17.01
CA ASN A 564 -6.65 1.86 18.18
C ASN A 564 -8.04 1.30 18.49
N TYR A 565 -8.84 1.00 17.47
CA TYR A 565 -10.18 0.45 17.65
C TYR A 565 -10.20 -0.92 18.32
N TYR A 566 -11.38 -1.29 18.80
CA TYR A 566 -11.67 -2.58 19.43
C TYR A 566 -12.77 -3.33 18.67
N ILE A 567 -12.69 -4.64 18.71
CA ILE A 567 -13.68 -5.55 18.13
C ILE A 567 -14.36 -6.28 19.27
N ILE A 568 -15.69 -6.19 19.30
CA ILE A 568 -16.54 -6.97 20.20
C ILE A 568 -17.65 -7.64 19.40
N THR A 569 -18.35 -8.56 20.04
CA THR A 569 -19.53 -9.23 19.49
C THR A 569 -20.82 -8.61 20.01
N HIS A 570 -21.94 -8.86 19.33
CA HIS A 570 -23.25 -8.41 19.81
C HIS A 570 -23.54 -8.92 21.24
N ARG A 571 -23.23 -10.19 21.52
CA ARG A 571 -23.28 -10.82 22.84
C ARG A 571 -22.59 -9.99 23.91
N GLN A 572 -21.41 -9.44 23.62
CA GLN A 572 -20.62 -8.65 24.57
C GLN A 572 -21.15 -7.22 24.77
N SER A 573 -21.75 -6.64 23.73
CA SER A 573 -22.34 -5.30 23.82
C SER A 573 -23.63 -5.27 24.66
N GLN A 574 -24.30 -6.41 24.82
CA GLN A 574 -25.55 -6.56 25.56
C GLN A 574 -25.33 -7.25 26.91
N ARG A 575 -26.32 -7.14 27.81
CA ARG A 575 -26.30 -7.83 29.11
C ARG A 575 -26.04 -9.33 28.89
N LEU A 576 -25.17 -9.90 29.72
CA LEU A 576 -24.82 -11.31 29.69
C LEU A 576 -26.09 -12.20 29.66
N GLY A 577 -26.18 -13.10 28.66
CA GLY A 577 -27.33 -13.97 28.43
C GLY A 577 -28.48 -13.36 27.59
N TYR A 578 -28.38 -12.10 27.15
CA TYR A 578 -29.42 -11.45 26.34
C TYR A 578 -29.51 -11.98 24.90
N THR A 579 -28.37 -12.33 24.30
CA THR A 579 -28.32 -12.81 22.92
C THR A 579 -27.11 -13.72 22.69
N ASP A 580 -27.29 -14.74 21.86
CA ASP A 580 -26.20 -15.60 21.42
C ASP A 580 -25.45 -15.05 20.21
N CYS A 581 -25.94 -14.00 19.55
CA CYS A 581 -25.35 -13.40 18.35
C CYS A 581 -23.89 -12.93 18.60
N PRO A 582 -22.92 -13.25 17.73
CA PRO A 582 -23.04 -13.83 16.39
C PRO A 582 -23.00 -15.37 16.34
N GLY A 583 -23.19 -16.06 17.47
CA GLY A 583 -23.04 -17.51 17.59
C GLY A 583 -21.61 -17.95 17.92
N ASN A 584 -21.45 -19.19 18.39
CA ASN A 584 -20.15 -19.68 18.85
C ASN A 584 -19.18 -19.90 17.68
N GLY A 585 -19.67 -20.38 16.53
CA GLY A 585 -18.85 -20.58 15.34
C GLY A 585 -18.20 -19.29 14.82
N MET A 586 -18.85 -18.13 14.97
CA MET A 586 -18.24 -16.84 14.66
C MET A 586 -17.39 -16.30 15.83
N LEU A 587 -17.84 -16.46 17.07
CA LEU A 587 -17.07 -16.03 18.25
C LEU A 587 -15.69 -16.71 18.30
N ASP A 588 -15.61 -18.00 17.98
CA ASP A 588 -14.37 -18.78 17.94
C ASP A 588 -13.34 -18.25 16.92
N VAL A 589 -13.80 -17.53 15.91
CA VAL A 589 -12.96 -16.89 14.90
C VAL A 589 -12.60 -15.47 15.32
N VAL A 590 -13.60 -14.67 15.71
CA VAL A 590 -13.42 -13.24 16.07
C VAL A 590 -12.56 -13.07 17.30
N SER A 591 -12.70 -13.96 18.29
CA SER A 591 -11.91 -13.95 19.53
C SER A 591 -10.40 -14.05 19.32
N LYS A 592 -9.97 -14.54 18.15
CA LYS A 592 -8.56 -14.69 17.78
C LYS A 592 -8.02 -13.48 17.01
N TRP A 593 -8.83 -12.45 16.75
CA TRP A 593 -8.40 -11.29 15.98
C TRP A 593 -7.56 -10.31 16.83
N PRO A 594 -6.54 -9.64 16.26
CA PRO A 594 -5.59 -8.81 17.02
C PRO A 594 -6.17 -7.62 17.81
N ARG A 595 -7.43 -7.26 17.56
CA ARG A 595 -8.14 -6.15 18.21
C ARG A 595 -9.39 -6.62 18.95
N TYR A 596 -9.57 -7.93 19.13
CA TYR A 596 -10.66 -8.46 19.91
C TYR A 596 -10.50 -8.07 21.38
N CYS A 597 -11.56 -7.50 21.95
CA CYS A 597 -11.64 -7.19 23.36
C CYS A 597 -12.57 -8.18 24.05
N SER A 598 -12.14 -8.74 25.19
CA SER A 598 -12.90 -9.73 25.95
C SER A 598 -14.00 -9.14 26.85
N PHE A 599 -14.27 -7.83 26.74
CA PHE A 599 -15.28 -7.10 27.49
C PHE A 599 -16.62 -7.85 27.53
N GLN A 600 -17.27 -7.84 28.70
CA GLN A 600 -18.62 -8.36 28.91
C GLN A 600 -19.45 -7.32 29.66
N ASN A 601 -20.63 -7.01 29.13
CA ASN A 601 -21.56 -6.15 29.83
C ASN A 601 -22.28 -6.95 30.94
N SER A 602 -21.84 -6.76 32.18
CA SER A 602 -22.40 -7.41 33.37
C SER A 602 -23.78 -6.89 33.78
N GLY A 603 -24.28 -5.83 33.14
CA GLY A 603 -25.58 -5.23 33.46
C GLY A 603 -25.64 -4.45 34.79
N ALA A 604 -24.53 -4.33 35.51
CA ALA A 604 -24.46 -3.61 36.80
C ALA A 604 -24.51 -2.07 36.66
N SER A 605 -24.44 -1.53 35.43
CA SER A 605 -24.29 -0.09 35.17
C SER A 605 -25.57 0.75 35.21
N LEU A 606 -26.72 0.16 35.58
CA LEU A 606 -27.91 0.97 35.90
C LEU A 606 -27.75 1.72 37.24
N GLU A 607 -26.75 1.38 38.06
CA GLU A 607 -26.47 2.09 39.33
C GLU A 607 -25.44 3.22 39.21
N THR A 608 -24.65 3.33 38.12
CA THR A 608 -23.48 4.24 38.05
C THR A 608 -23.54 5.37 37.02
N ASN A 609 -24.66 5.59 36.31
CA ASN A 609 -24.83 6.68 35.33
C ASN A 609 -23.74 6.79 34.21
N GLN A 610 -22.89 5.78 34.03
CA GLN A 610 -21.89 5.75 32.95
C GLN A 610 -22.41 4.98 31.73
N ALA A 611 -22.19 5.54 30.53
CA ALA A 611 -22.60 4.91 29.29
C ALA A 611 -21.85 3.57 29.06
N PRO A 612 -22.50 2.51 28.55
CA PRO A 612 -21.87 1.21 28.31
C PRO A 612 -20.58 1.27 27.48
N ILE A 613 -20.49 2.21 26.52
CA ILE A 613 -19.31 2.41 25.67
C ILE A 613 -18.11 2.94 26.45
N SER A 614 -18.27 3.88 27.40
CA SER A 614 -17.13 4.43 28.14
C SER A 614 -16.49 3.38 29.04
N LEU A 615 -17.34 2.58 29.70
CA LEU A 615 -16.90 1.44 30.51
C LEU A 615 -16.15 0.40 29.69
N ALA A 616 -16.63 0.13 28.47
CA ALA A 616 -15.97 -0.78 27.56
C ALA A 616 -14.63 -0.24 27.05
N LEU A 617 -14.51 1.06 26.76
CA LEU A 617 -13.23 1.68 26.37
C LEU A 617 -12.18 1.46 27.46
N ASP A 618 -12.50 1.83 28.70
CA ASP A 618 -11.58 1.71 29.83
C ASP A 618 -11.15 0.25 30.06
N PHE A 619 -12.09 -0.70 29.91
CA PHE A 619 -11.79 -2.12 30.00
C PHE A 619 -10.88 -2.57 28.86
N CYS A 620 -11.25 -2.27 27.62
CA CYS A 620 -10.54 -2.76 26.44
C CYS A 620 -9.13 -2.15 26.29
N GLU A 621 -8.93 -0.91 26.72
CA GLU A 621 -7.62 -0.29 26.85
C GLU A 621 -6.71 -1.11 27.78
N LYS A 622 -7.25 -1.55 28.92
CA LYS A 622 -6.50 -2.38 29.90
C LYS A 622 -6.32 -3.82 29.42
N ASP A 623 -7.37 -4.44 28.86
CA ASP A 623 -7.38 -5.82 28.39
C ASP A 623 -6.29 -6.06 27.33
N LEU A 624 -6.24 -5.19 26.30
CA LEU A 624 -5.20 -5.25 25.26
C LEU A 624 -3.81 -4.83 25.75
N SER A 625 -3.70 -4.02 26.80
CA SER A 625 -2.41 -3.67 27.42
C SER A 625 -1.85 -4.82 28.29
N SER A 626 -2.72 -5.59 28.94
CA SER A 626 -2.35 -6.70 29.82
C SER A 626 -1.96 -7.96 29.03
N THR A 627 -2.66 -8.24 27.93
CA THR A 627 -2.28 -9.29 26.96
C THR A 627 -0.99 -8.95 26.22
N ALA A 628 -0.65 -7.68 26.04
CA ALA A 628 0.68 -7.27 25.56
C ALA A 628 1.81 -7.56 26.58
N SER A 629 1.47 -7.73 27.87
CA SER A 629 2.41 -8.11 28.93
C SER A 629 2.43 -9.62 29.24
N SER A 630 1.43 -10.39 28.78
CA SER A 630 1.29 -11.83 29.10
C SER A 630 1.18 -12.77 27.87
N SER A 631 1.19 -12.25 26.65
CA SER A 631 1.22 -13.07 25.42
C SER A 631 2.05 -12.42 24.33
N LEU A 632 3.27 -12.95 24.16
CA LEU A 632 3.96 -12.96 22.87
C LEU A 632 3.08 -13.71 21.87
N GLU A 633 2.57 -13.02 20.84
CA GLU A 633 2.33 -13.50 19.47
C GLU A 633 1.34 -12.55 18.78
N MET A 634 1.85 -11.68 17.90
CA MET A 634 1.03 -10.90 16.97
C MET A 634 1.09 -11.59 15.60
N LYS A 635 0.37 -12.71 15.47
CA LYS A 635 0.33 -13.54 14.25
C LYS A 635 -0.32 -12.78 13.09
N TYR A 636 0.51 -12.29 12.17
CA TYR A 636 0.07 -11.89 10.84
C TYR A 636 -0.11 -13.15 9.99
N PHE A 637 -1.35 -13.55 9.74
CA PHE A 637 -1.68 -14.65 8.83
C PHE A 637 -1.27 -14.30 7.38
N VAL A 638 -0.24 -14.96 6.87
CA VAL A 638 0.03 -15.07 5.43
C VAL A 638 -0.70 -16.31 4.93
N MET A 639 -1.74 -16.13 4.10
CA MET A 639 -2.43 -17.24 3.44
C MET A 639 -1.48 -17.91 2.43
N SER A 640 -1.12 -19.17 2.68
CA SER A 640 -0.66 -20.07 1.62
C SER A 640 -1.89 -20.71 0.98
N SER A 641 -1.95 -20.68 -0.36
CA SER A 641 -3.02 -21.32 -1.12
C SER A 641 -2.87 -22.84 -1.01
N SER A 642 -3.71 -23.51 -0.22
CA SER A 642 -3.89 -24.96 -0.27
C SER A 642 -4.64 -25.34 -1.56
N LYS A 643 -4.02 -26.15 -2.42
CA LYS A 643 -4.72 -26.85 -3.50
C LYS A 643 -5.46 -28.07 -2.93
N ASN A 644 -6.68 -28.28 -3.42
CA ASN A 644 -7.60 -29.38 -3.11
C ASN A 644 -6.97 -30.79 -3.12
N PRO A 645 -7.43 -31.70 -2.25
CA PRO A 645 -7.33 -33.14 -2.41
C PRO A 645 -8.58 -33.70 -3.10
N GLU A 646 -8.40 -34.64 -4.05
CA GLU A 646 -9.36 -35.59 -4.67
C GLU A 646 -8.63 -36.07 -5.95
N ASN A 647 -8.35 -37.33 -6.28
CA ASN A 647 -8.80 -38.70 -5.99
C ASN A 647 -7.52 -39.60 -6.14
N GLU A 648 -7.37 -40.86 -5.76
CA GLU A 648 -8.25 -41.99 -5.49
C GLU A 648 -7.33 -43.07 -4.87
N ILE A 649 -7.71 -43.67 -3.74
CA ILE A 649 -7.04 -44.87 -3.21
C ILE A 649 -7.87 -46.07 -3.66
N GLN A 650 -7.35 -46.86 -4.59
CA GLN A 650 -7.77 -48.24 -4.76
C GLN A 650 -6.84 -49.14 -3.94
N PHE A 651 -7.40 -49.76 -2.91
CA PHE A 651 -6.91 -51.03 -2.37
C PHE A 651 -7.78 -52.15 -2.94
N SER A 652 -7.19 -53.06 -3.71
CA SER A 652 -7.67 -54.43 -3.85
C SER A 652 -6.52 -55.35 -3.48
N GLY A 653 -6.73 -56.19 -2.48
CA GLY A 653 -5.74 -57.12 -1.94
C GLY A 653 -5.62 -58.43 -2.72
N SER A 654 -4.72 -59.25 -2.18
CA SER A 654 -4.54 -60.71 -2.34
C SER A 654 -4.36 -61.27 -3.76
N SER A 655 -3.12 -61.58 -4.12
CA SER A 655 -2.48 -62.92 -4.00
C SER A 655 -1.12 -62.89 -4.67
#